data_AF-A0AAN7J9W1-F1
#
_entry.id   AF-A0AAN7J9W1-F1
#
_cell.length_a   1.000
_cell.length_b   1.000
_cell.length_c   1.000
_cell.angle_alpha   90.00
_cell.angle_beta   90.00
_cell.angle_gamma   90.00
#
_symmetry.space_group_name_H-M   'P 1'
#
loop_
_entity.id
_entity.type
_entity.pdbx_description
1 polymer ?
#
loop_
_entity_poly.entity_id
_entity_poly.type
_entity_poly.pdbx_seq_one_letter_code
_entity_poly.pdbx_strand_id
1 'polypeptide(L)'
;MGADDFELLTRIGKGAFGEVRICREKTTGQVYAMKKLKKSEMLCRGQDVEVGNNNESLQNDESASVPKRLQQEQLQHWQKNRRMLAYSTVGTPDYIAPEVLLKKGYGMECDWWSVGAIMYEMLIVNWRNHLKFPDEVKLSPEAKDLISKLLCNANQRLGAKDADEIKVHPWFNGTEWDKIYHMEAAFIPEVKDELDTQNFEKFDEYEDHSQSSSRSGPWRKRTILRPQISQGALLLYRNAPHSSYGCYRSPQTAVGTSIFWILQTTLIPAFSPPKKLYSSPYAQCAAFPKHAAVRCSVSTSSRTATEGQKIPWGCEVDSLENASALQQWLSDSGLPPQKMAIEKVKIGERGLVALKNIRKGEKLLFVPPPLFITADSEWSCPEAGEVLKRNGVPDWPLIATYLISEASLMKSSRWNNYIAALPRQPYSLLYWTRAELDRYLEASQIRERAIERINNVVGTYNDLSQRIFSKHPELFPEEVFNMETFKWSFGILLSRLVRLPSMDGRVALVPWADMLNHSCDVETFLDYDKSSQGVVFTTDRSYEPGEQVFISYGQKSNGELLLSYGFVPKEGTNPSDSVELSLSIKKSDKCYNEKMDALKKHGLSSCQCFPIRITGWPVELMAFAYLAVSPPSMSQQFAEMAAAASNTSNAKKEIRYPKIEEQALQFILDSCESSISKYTKFLQGSESLDLDVTSPKQLNRRVFLKQLAVDLCTSERRILFRSQYILRRRLRDMRSGELKALRIFDGVRKLFK
;
A
#
# COMPACT_ATOMS: atom_id res chain seq x y z
N MET A 1 40.62 -17.22 -5.84
CA MET A 1 40.42 -16.26 -4.76
C MET A 1 38.98 -16.35 -4.29
N GLY A 2 38.72 -16.48 -2.99
CA GLY A 2 37.41 -16.34 -2.34
C GLY A 2 37.24 -14.97 -1.69
N ALA A 3 36.11 -14.72 -1.03
CA ALA A 3 35.90 -13.47 -0.28
C ALA A 3 36.90 -13.30 0.87
N ASP A 4 37.29 -14.41 1.52
CA ASP A 4 38.16 -14.42 2.69
C ASP A 4 39.63 -14.08 2.38
N ASP A 5 40.02 -14.08 1.09
CA ASP A 5 41.35 -13.66 0.63
C ASP A 5 41.52 -12.12 0.64
N PHE A 6 40.44 -11.38 0.89
CA PHE A 6 40.43 -9.92 0.89
C PHE A 6 40.11 -9.33 2.26
N GLU A 7 40.77 -8.23 2.58
CA GLU A 7 40.39 -7.26 3.61
C GLU A 7 39.34 -6.30 2.99
N LEU A 8 38.15 -6.25 3.57
CA LEU A 8 37.10 -5.32 3.12
C LEU A 8 37.36 -3.94 3.73
N LEU A 9 37.57 -2.93 2.88
CA LEU A 9 37.73 -1.53 3.27
C LEU A 9 36.40 -0.78 3.02
N THR A 10 36.50 0.51 2.70
CA THR A 10 35.39 1.45 2.57
C THR A 10 34.35 1.03 1.52
N ARG A 11 33.07 1.21 1.83
CA ARG A 11 31.97 1.06 0.86
C ARG A 11 31.94 2.25 -0.10
N ILE A 12 31.96 1.97 -1.40
CA ILE A 12 31.95 2.98 -2.48
C ILE A 12 30.66 2.95 -3.33
N GLY A 13 29.80 1.96 -3.13
CA GLY A 13 28.49 1.95 -3.77
C GLY A 13 27.49 0.99 -3.13
N LYS A 14 26.21 1.37 -3.18
CA LYS A 14 25.08 0.49 -2.81
C LYS A 14 24.04 0.53 -3.94
N GLY A 15 23.58 -0.65 -4.35
CA GLY A 15 22.57 -0.83 -5.39
C GLY A 15 21.52 -1.87 -5.00
N ALA A 16 20.51 -2.05 -5.85
CA ALA A 16 19.38 -2.94 -5.56
C ALA A 16 19.74 -4.43 -5.43
N PHE A 17 20.91 -4.86 -5.92
CA PHE A 17 21.34 -6.26 -5.99
C PHE A 17 22.60 -6.57 -5.17
N GLY A 18 23.14 -5.59 -4.44
CA GLY A 18 24.40 -5.73 -3.71
C GLY A 18 25.11 -4.41 -3.39
N GLU A 19 26.27 -4.52 -2.76
CA GLU A 19 27.17 -3.39 -2.48
C GLU A 19 28.53 -3.57 -3.17
N VAL A 20 29.23 -2.44 -3.37
CA VAL A 20 30.60 -2.37 -3.88
C VAL A 20 31.47 -1.75 -2.79
N ARG A 21 32.58 -2.42 -2.46
CA ARG A 21 33.59 -1.92 -1.52
C ARG A 21 34.95 -1.86 -2.19
N ILE A 22 35.79 -0.95 -1.73
CA ILE A 22 37.24 -1.09 -1.89
C ILE A 22 37.69 -2.26 -1.01
N CYS A 23 38.59 -3.09 -1.51
CA CYS A 23 39.13 -4.24 -0.80
C CYS A 23 40.61 -4.39 -1.11
N ARG A 24 41.38 -4.87 -0.13
CA ARG A 24 42.81 -5.19 -0.30
C ARG A 24 43.00 -6.70 -0.30
N GLU A 25 43.68 -7.24 -1.30
CA GLU A 25 44.06 -8.65 -1.33
C GLU A 25 45.15 -8.92 -0.28
N LYS A 26 44.92 -9.87 0.64
CA LYS A 26 45.77 -10.10 1.81
C LYS A 26 47.18 -10.58 1.49
N THR A 27 47.36 -11.25 0.35
CA THR A 27 48.63 -11.84 -0.10
C THR A 27 49.50 -10.89 -0.90
N THR A 28 48.90 -10.01 -1.71
CA THR A 28 49.61 -9.11 -2.64
C THR A 28 49.62 -7.66 -2.18
N GLY A 29 48.73 -7.29 -1.25
CA GLY A 29 48.49 -5.90 -0.85
C GLY A 29 47.75 -5.06 -1.90
N GLN A 30 47.37 -5.63 -3.05
CA GLN A 30 46.74 -4.89 -4.16
C GLN A 30 45.30 -4.49 -3.85
N VAL A 31 44.91 -3.31 -4.32
CA VAL A 31 43.57 -2.73 -4.13
C VAL A 31 42.64 -3.10 -5.30
N TYR A 32 41.41 -3.48 -4.97
CA TYR A 32 40.35 -3.87 -5.90
C TYR A 32 39.02 -3.25 -5.50
N ALA A 33 38.12 -3.06 -6.46
CA ALA A 33 36.71 -2.83 -6.18
C ALA A 33 35.95 -4.17 -6.25
N MET A 34 35.47 -4.66 -5.10
CA MET A 34 34.70 -5.90 -4.99
C MET A 34 33.20 -5.60 -4.96
N LYS A 35 32.45 -6.19 -5.91
CA LYS A 35 30.99 -6.19 -5.93
C LYS A 35 30.46 -7.49 -5.33
N LYS A 36 29.76 -7.39 -4.21
CA LYS A 36 29.17 -8.52 -3.46
C LYS A 36 27.69 -8.64 -3.78
N LEU A 37 27.29 -9.75 -4.40
CA LEU A 37 25.90 -10.02 -4.81
C LEU A 37 25.24 -11.10 -3.94
N LYS A 38 24.00 -10.87 -3.52
CA LYS A 38 23.21 -11.85 -2.75
C LYS A 38 22.53 -12.86 -3.67
N LYS A 39 23.03 -14.09 -3.70
CA LYS A 39 22.52 -15.17 -4.58
C LYS A 39 21.05 -15.52 -4.33
N SER A 40 20.54 -15.38 -3.09
CA SER A 40 19.13 -15.59 -2.76
C SER A 40 18.21 -14.57 -3.45
N GLU A 41 18.55 -13.28 -3.40
CA GLU A 41 17.80 -12.21 -4.08
C GLU A 41 17.85 -12.34 -5.61
N MET A 42 18.94 -12.91 -6.16
CA MET A 42 19.05 -13.24 -7.59
C MET A 42 18.20 -14.47 -7.99
N LEU A 43 18.17 -15.52 -7.16
CA LEU A 43 17.47 -16.77 -7.48
C LEU A 43 15.94 -16.65 -7.34
N CYS A 44 15.43 -15.94 -6.34
CA CYS A 44 13.99 -15.76 -6.14
C CYS A 44 13.26 -15.07 -7.31
N ARG A 45 13.97 -14.44 -8.25
CA ARG A 45 13.41 -13.80 -9.45
C ARG A 45 13.69 -14.55 -10.77
N GLY A 46 14.52 -15.59 -10.74
CA GLY A 46 14.72 -16.46 -11.90
C GLY A 46 13.55 -17.43 -12.13
N GLN A 47 12.82 -17.78 -11.06
CA GLN A 47 11.70 -18.71 -11.11
C GLN A 47 10.39 -18.08 -11.63
N ASP A 48 10.28 -16.75 -11.65
CA ASP A 48 9.12 -16.03 -12.21
C ASP A 48 9.02 -16.12 -13.75
N VAL A 49 10.04 -16.67 -14.43
CA VAL A 49 10.15 -16.65 -15.91
C VAL A 49 9.60 -17.92 -16.57
N GLU A 50 9.66 -19.10 -15.91
CA GLU A 50 9.24 -20.36 -16.54
C GLU A 50 7.71 -20.54 -16.65
N VAL A 51 6.93 -19.77 -15.89
CA VAL A 51 5.46 -19.85 -15.89
C VAL A 51 4.82 -19.00 -17.01
N GLY A 52 5.55 -18.07 -17.60
CA GLY A 52 4.99 -17.00 -18.44
C GLY A 52 4.86 -17.29 -19.95
N ASN A 53 5.36 -18.43 -20.46
CA ASN A 53 5.63 -18.59 -21.90
C ASN A 53 4.74 -19.60 -22.64
N ASN A 54 3.65 -20.05 -22.03
CA ASN A 54 2.64 -20.92 -22.63
C ASN A 54 1.29 -20.19 -22.73
N ASN A 55 1.11 -19.33 -23.74
CA ASN A 55 -0.17 -19.04 -24.41
C ASN A 55 -0.03 -17.87 -25.43
N GLU A 56 0.30 -18.19 -26.68
CA GLU A 56 -0.18 -17.39 -27.83
C GLU A 56 -0.87 -18.33 -28.84
N SER A 57 -2.19 -18.15 -28.95
CA SER A 57 -3.10 -18.42 -30.08
C SER A 57 -2.80 -19.58 -31.07
N LEU A 58 -3.67 -20.59 -31.05
CA LEU A 58 -4.10 -21.30 -32.27
C LEU A 58 -5.63 -21.48 -32.26
N GLN A 59 -6.30 -21.03 -33.31
CA GLN A 59 -7.62 -21.54 -33.71
C GLN A 59 -7.48 -22.23 -35.07
N ASN A 60 -7.92 -23.49 -35.09
CA ASN A 60 -8.35 -24.33 -36.21
C ASN A 60 -7.52 -24.36 -37.51
N ASP A 61 -6.94 -25.53 -37.78
CA ASP A 61 -7.38 -26.31 -38.95
C ASP A 61 -7.17 -27.82 -38.71
N GLU A 62 -7.93 -28.67 -39.43
CA GLU A 62 -7.93 -30.12 -39.20
C GLU A 62 -6.79 -30.88 -39.95
N SER A 63 -6.32 -31.96 -39.32
CA SER A 63 -5.68 -33.12 -39.98
C SER A 63 -4.38 -32.93 -40.81
N ALA A 64 -3.21 -32.94 -40.14
CA ALA A 64 -1.98 -33.52 -40.71
C ALA A 64 -0.92 -33.82 -39.63
N SER A 65 -0.24 -34.97 -39.72
CA SER A 65 0.88 -35.32 -38.83
C SER A 65 2.21 -34.72 -39.31
N VAL A 66 2.74 -33.73 -38.60
CA VAL A 66 3.98 -33.01 -38.97
C VAL A 66 5.26 -33.82 -38.61
N PRO A 67 6.29 -33.92 -39.49
CA PRO A 67 7.46 -34.76 -39.23
C PRO A 67 8.46 -34.19 -38.20
N LYS A 68 9.09 -35.09 -37.42
CA LYS A 68 10.05 -34.81 -36.34
C LYS A 68 11.27 -33.93 -36.70
N ARG A 69 11.58 -33.70 -37.98
CA ARG A 69 12.71 -32.84 -38.40
C ARG A 69 12.49 -31.36 -38.06
N LEU A 70 11.24 -30.87 -38.14
CA LEU A 70 10.94 -29.44 -37.95
C LEU A 70 11.14 -28.98 -36.50
N GLN A 71 10.87 -29.86 -35.53
CA GLN A 71 11.07 -29.57 -34.10
C GLN A 71 12.54 -29.31 -33.75
N GLN A 72 13.50 -29.93 -34.46
CA GLN A 72 14.92 -29.78 -34.16
C GLN A 72 15.47 -28.45 -34.66
N GLU A 73 14.99 -27.97 -35.82
CA GLU A 73 15.26 -26.62 -36.34
C GLU A 73 14.62 -25.54 -35.46
N GLN A 74 13.36 -25.73 -35.03
CA GLN A 74 12.71 -24.85 -34.06
C GLN A 74 13.47 -24.80 -32.72
N LEU A 75 13.95 -25.94 -32.20
CA LEU A 75 14.72 -25.98 -30.96
C LEU A 75 16.09 -25.30 -31.10
N GLN A 76 16.74 -25.43 -32.25
CA GLN A 76 17.98 -24.68 -32.56
C GLN A 76 17.71 -23.18 -32.69
N HIS A 77 16.62 -22.78 -33.35
CA HIS A 77 16.22 -21.37 -33.44
C HIS A 77 15.88 -20.79 -32.06
N TRP A 78 15.24 -21.57 -31.20
CA TRP A 78 14.93 -21.22 -29.81
C TRP A 78 16.20 -21.07 -28.97
N GLN A 79 17.15 -22.01 -29.07
CA GLN A 79 18.46 -21.92 -28.40
C GLN A 79 19.32 -20.75 -28.90
N LYS A 80 19.23 -20.41 -30.20
CA LYS A 80 19.94 -19.27 -30.81
C LYS A 80 19.33 -17.94 -30.33
N ASN A 81 18.00 -17.81 -30.32
CA ASN A 81 17.30 -16.64 -29.79
C ASN A 81 17.54 -16.43 -28.28
N ARG A 82 17.66 -17.50 -27.50
CA ARG A 82 17.94 -17.46 -26.05
C ARG A 82 19.32 -16.87 -25.70
N ARG A 83 20.18 -16.60 -26.70
CA ARG A 83 21.47 -15.90 -26.55
C ARG A 83 21.46 -14.46 -27.09
N MET A 84 20.43 -14.05 -27.83
CA MET A 84 20.34 -12.70 -28.43
C MET A 84 19.35 -11.79 -27.71
N LEU A 85 18.33 -12.37 -27.05
CA LEU A 85 17.31 -11.61 -26.32
C LEU A 85 17.37 -11.89 -24.81
N ALA A 86 17.31 -10.82 -24.02
CA ALA A 86 17.12 -10.87 -22.58
C ALA A 86 15.64 -10.68 -22.23
N TYR A 87 15.20 -11.26 -21.10
CA TYR A 87 13.81 -11.25 -20.64
C TYR A 87 13.66 -10.69 -19.21
N SER A 88 14.77 -10.28 -18.60
CA SER A 88 14.82 -9.77 -17.23
C SER A 88 14.51 -8.27 -17.19
N THR A 89 13.50 -7.87 -16.40
CA THR A 89 13.23 -6.45 -16.09
C THR A 89 14.27 -5.92 -15.11
N VAL A 90 15.45 -5.56 -15.61
CA VAL A 90 16.56 -4.99 -14.84
C VAL A 90 16.99 -3.66 -15.45
N GLY A 91 17.22 -2.65 -14.60
CA GLY A 91 17.60 -1.31 -15.00
C GLY A 91 17.24 -0.27 -13.94
N THR A 92 17.71 0.96 -14.14
CA THR A 92 17.29 2.11 -13.31
C THR A 92 15.99 2.66 -13.90
N PRO A 93 14.85 2.71 -13.17
CA PRO A 93 13.52 2.90 -13.74
C PRO A 93 13.34 4.08 -14.70
N ASP A 94 14.04 5.19 -14.47
CA ASP A 94 13.92 6.41 -15.28
C ASP A 94 14.56 6.28 -16.69
N TYR A 95 15.35 5.22 -16.95
CA TYR A 95 16.07 5.00 -18.23
C TYR A 95 15.67 3.69 -18.94
N ILE A 96 14.75 2.89 -18.38
CA ILE A 96 14.38 1.58 -18.93
C ILE A 96 13.62 1.78 -20.25
N ALA A 97 14.04 1.08 -21.31
CA ALA A 97 13.36 1.10 -22.59
C ALA A 97 11.98 0.42 -22.51
N PRO A 98 10.94 0.90 -23.22
CA PRO A 98 9.57 0.36 -23.12
C PRO A 98 9.50 -1.16 -23.35
N GLU A 99 10.25 -1.68 -24.33
CA GLU A 99 10.32 -3.11 -24.65
C GLU A 99 10.83 -3.99 -23.49
N VAL A 100 11.72 -3.46 -22.64
CA VAL A 100 12.21 -4.16 -21.44
C VAL A 100 11.07 -4.33 -20.43
N LEU A 101 10.17 -3.34 -20.31
CA LEU A 101 9.00 -3.39 -19.42
C LEU A 101 7.91 -4.33 -19.94
N LEU A 102 7.80 -4.49 -21.27
CA LEU A 102 6.79 -5.33 -21.92
C LEU A 102 7.04 -6.84 -21.79
N LYS A 103 8.21 -7.27 -21.28
CA LYS A 103 8.60 -8.68 -21.06
C LYS A 103 8.57 -9.60 -22.29
N LYS A 104 8.43 -9.08 -23.51
CA LYS A 104 8.40 -9.86 -24.77
C LYS A 104 9.78 -10.29 -25.28
N GLY A 105 10.85 -10.00 -24.53
CA GLY A 105 12.24 -10.14 -24.96
C GLY A 105 12.75 -8.84 -25.60
N TYR A 106 14.00 -8.48 -25.30
CA TYR A 106 14.67 -7.29 -25.82
C TYR A 106 16.14 -7.59 -26.16
N GLY A 107 16.69 -6.93 -27.17
CA GLY A 107 18.10 -7.04 -27.56
C GLY A 107 18.94 -5.86 -27.05
N MET A 108 20.15 -5.72 -27.58
CA MET A 108 21.10 -4.66 -27.19
C MET A 108 20.63 -3.23 -27.53
N GLU A 109 19.64 -3.09 -28.42
CA GLU A 109 19.09 -1.81 -28.82
C GLU A 109 18.42 -1.03 -27.67
N CYS A 110 18.08 -1.69 -26.56
CA CYS A 110 17.57 -1.03 -25.35
C CYS A 110 18.60 -0.10 -24.68
N ASP A 111 19.90 -0.35 -24.89
CA ASP A 111 20.95 0.49 -24.32
C ASP A 111 21.02 1.84 -25.03
N TRP A 112 20.71 1.89 -26.33
CA TRP A 112 20.61 3.15 -27.08
C TRP A 112 19.43 4.02 -26.66
N TRP A 113 18.32 3.42 -26.21
CA TRP A 113 17.26 4.19 -25.53
C TRP A 113 17.77 4.80 -24.23
N SER A 114 18.54 4.05 -23.44
CA SER A 114 19.14 4.54 -22.19
C SER A 114 20.11 5.70 -22.47
N VAL A 115 20.91 5.63 -23.53
CA VAL A 115 21.77 6.73 -24.01
C VAL A 115 20.92 7.95 -24.42
N GLY A 116 19.84 7.75 -25.17
CA GLY A 116 18.91 8.83 -25.54
C GLY A 116 18.28 9.52 -24.32
N ALA A 117 17.88 8.74 -23.31
CA ALA A 117 17.31 9.25 -22.07
C ALA A 117 18.34 10.03 -21.24
N ILE A 118 19.59 9.55 -21.17
CA ILE A 118 20.71 10.25 -20.52
C ILE A 118 21.06 11.54 -21.27
N MET A 119 21.20 11.51 -22.60
CA MET A 119 21.42 12.72 -23.41
C MET A 119 20.31 13.75 -23.17
N TYR A 120 19.05 13.31 -23.18
CA TYR A 120 17.91 14.18 -22.97
C TYR A 120 17.88 14.76 -21.54
N GLU A 121 18.25 14.00 -20.49
CA GLU A 121 18.37 14.54 -19.13
C GLU A 121 19.58 15.47 -18.95
N MET A 122 20.72 15.21 -19.61
CA MET A 122 21.90 16.07 -19.55
C MET A 122 21.71 17.40 -20.31
N LEU A 123 21.01 17.35 -21.45
CA LEU A 123 20.80 18.51 -22.33
C LEU A 123 19.50 19.27 -22.00
N ILE A 124 18.47 18.61 -21.46
CA ILE A 124 17.19 19.20 -21.06
C ILE A 124 16.95 18.93 -19.57
N VAL A 125 17.37 19.89 -18.76
CA VAL A 125 17.02 19.93 -17.34
C VAL A 125 15.51 20.18 -17.20
N ASN A 126 14.78 19.18 -16.69
CA ASN A 126 13.39 19.23 -16.19
C ASN A 126 12.25 19.04 -17.24
N TRP A 127 12.04 17.80 -17.74
CA TRP A 127 11.05 17.47 -18.78
C TRP A 127 9.82 16.62 -18.36
N ARG A 128 9.75 16.23 -17.07
CA ARG A 128 8.90 15.24 -16.35
C ARG A 128 7.72 14.45 -16.97
N ASN A 129 7.03 14.87 -18.04
CA ASN A 129 5.80 14.21 -18.51
C ASN A 129 5.77 13.81 -20.00
N HIS A 130 6.54 14.42 -20.91
CA HIS A 130 6.53 14.10 -22.36
C HIS A 130 7.90 14.39 -23.01
N LEU A 131 8.20 13.77 -24.15
CA LEU A 131 9.31 14.16 -25.03
C LEU A 131 8.95 15.47 -25.76
N LYS A 132 9.21 16.61 -25.13
CA LYS A 132 9.02 17.95 -25.69
C LYS A 132 10.27 18.78 -25.46
N PHE A 133 10.91 19.21 -26.55
CA PHE A 133 12.03 20.14 -26.51
C PHE A 133 11.50 21.55 -26.19
N PRO A 134 11.84 22.16 -25.04
CA PRO A 134 11.34 23.50 -24.71
C PRO A 134 12.03 24.57 -25.57
N ASP A 135 11.30 25.63 -25.93
CA ASP A 135 11.85 26.74 -26.72
C ASP A 135 12.89 27.55 -25.96
N GLU A 136 12.89 27.51 -24.62
CA GLU A 136 13.91 28.18 -23.79
C GLU A 136 15.28 27.47 -23.85
N VAL A 137 15.33 26.21 -24.30
CA VAL A 137 16.59 25.43 -24.38
C VAL A 137 17.18 25.49 -25.79
N LYS A 138 18.26 26.26 -25.94
CA LYS A 138 19.05 26.37 -27.18
C LYS A 138 19.85 25.08 -27.46
N LEU A 139 19.17 24.04 -27.91
CA LEU A 139 19.78 22.85 -28.52
C LEU A 139 19.96 23.05 -30.02
N SER A 140 21.04 22.50 -30.57
CA SER A 140 21.22 22.45 -32.03
C SER A 140 20.19 21.52 -32.68
N PRO A 141 19.84 21.72 -33.97
CA PRO A 141 18.93 20.83 -34.69
C PRO A 141 19.38 19.36 -34.65
N GLU A 142 20.68 19.13 -34.78
CA GLU A 142 21.32 17.80 -34.81
C GLU A 142 21.20 17.09 -33.45
N ALA A 143 21.26 17.85 -32.35
CA ALA A 143 21.07 17.31 -30.99
C ALA A 143 19.62 16.88 -30.75
N LYS A 144 18.63 17.68 -31.22
CA LYS A 144 17.21 17.32 -31.13
C LYS A 144 16.91 16.07 -31.97
N ASP A 145 17.42 16.03 -33.19
CA ASP A 145 17.27 14.92 -34.13
C ASP A 145 17.87 13.61 -33.59
N LEU A 146 19.09 13.65 -33.03
CA LEU A 146 19.73 12.48 -32.41
C LEU A 146 18.90 11.93 -31.22
N ILE A 147 18.45 12.80 -30.32
CA ILE A 147 17.63 12.40 -29.17
C ILE A 147 16.32 11.74 -29.65
N SER A 148 15.63 12.33 -30.62
CA SER A 148 14.37 11.78 -31.16
C SER A 148 14.56 10.42 -31.86
N LYS A 149 15.71 10.18 -32.49
CA LYS A 149 16.04 8.90 -33.14
C LYS A 149 16.51 7.81 -32.17
N LEU A 150 16.96 8.17 -30.96
CA LEU A 150 17.27 7.24 -29.88
C LEU A 150 16.01 6.92 -29.04
N LEU A 151 15.16 7.92 -28.78
CA LEU A 151 13.93 7.80 -27.98
C LEU A 151 12.69 7.45 -28.83
N CYS A 152 12.80 6.38 -29.62
CA CYS A 152 11.71 5.82 -30.42
C CYS A 152 11.57 4.29 -30.27
N ASN A 153 10.64 3.70 -31.02
CA ASN A 153 10.39 2.25 -31.06
C ASN A 153 11.66 1.48 -31.45
N ALA A 154 11.90 0.32 -30.82
CA ALA A 154 13.12 -0.48 -30.97
C ALA A 154 13.47 -0.81 -32.43
N ASN A 155 12.46 -1.12 -33.26
CA ASN A 155 12.64 -1.46 -34.68
C ASN A 155 12.98 -0.26 -35.60
N GLN A 156 12.88 0.97 -35.10
CA GLN A 156 13.18 2.21 -35.82
C GLN A 156 14.32 3.01 -35.17
N ARG A 157 14.90 2.49 -34.08
CA ARG A 157 15.90 3.19 -33.27
C ARG A 157 17.26 3.21 -33.96
N LEU A 158 17.90 4.38 -33.95
CA LEU A 158 19.26 4.53 -34.45
C LEU A 158 20.21 3.67 -33.59
N GLY A 159 21.03 2.83 -34.21
CA GLY A 159 21.89 1.89 -33.51
C GLY A 159 21.25 0.51 -33.27
N ALA A 160 20.02 0.27 -33.71
CA ALA A 160 19.35 -1.03 -33.56
C ALA A 160 19.96 -2.14 -34.42
N LYS A 161 20.74 -1.79 -35.46
CA LYS A 161 21.51 -2.75 -36.26
C LYS A 161 22.99 -2.76 -35.88
N ASP A 162 23.60 -1.58 -35.85
CA ASP A 162 25.01 -1.40 -35.52
C ASP A 162 25.28 0.00 -34.95
N ALA A 163 26.26 0.13 -34.06
CA ALA A 163 26.69 1.40 -33.49
C ALA A 163 27.17 2.42 -34.53
N ASP A 164 27.66 1.97 -35.69
CA ASP A 164 28.10 2.83 -36.79
C ASP A 164 26.98 3.77 -37.30
N GLU A 165 25.70 3.36 -37.22
CA GLU A 165 24.54 4.22 -37.53
C GLU A 165 24.51 5.49 -36.66
N ILE A 166 25.00 5.40 -35.41
CA ILE A 166 25.11 6.52 -34.48
C ILE A 166 26.37 7.34 -34.77
N LYS A 167 27.50 6.68 -35.06
CA LYS A 167 28.79 7.34 -35.32
C LYS A 167 28.76 8.30 -36.52
N VAL A 168 27.96 7.98 -37.54
CA VAL A 168 27.80 8.81 -38.75
C VAL A 168 26.76 9.93 -38.59
N HIS A 169 26.10 10.03 -37.43
CA HIS A 169 25.08 11.07 -37.21
C HIS A 169 25.71 12.48 -37.23
N PRO A 170 25.09 13.50 -37.88
CA PRO A 170 25.68 14.84 -38.00
C PRO A 170 26.08 15.52 -36.67
N TRP A 171 25.47 15.12 -35.56
CA TRP A 171 25.83 15.58 -34.21
C TRP A 171 27.29 15.24 -33.81
N PHE A 172 27.85 14.16 -34.35
CA PHE A 172 29.22 13.72 -34.10
C PHE A 172 30.23 14.19 -35.16
N ASN A 173 29.85 15.11 -36.06
CA ASN A 173 30.75 15.60 -37.10
C ASN A 173 32.04 16.19 -36.48
N GLY A 174 33.21 15.70 -36.92
CA GLY A 174 34.52 16.03 -36.35
C GLY A 174 34.98 15.14 -35.18
N THR A 175 34.22 14.10 -34.79
CA THR A 175 34.63 13.15 -33.75
C THR A 175 35.60 12.10 -34.31
N GLU A 176 36.83 12.07 -33.79
CA GLU A 176 37.84 11.05 -34.15
C GLU A 176 37.65 9.76 -33.34
N TRP A 177 36.67 8.94 -33.74
CA TRP A 177 36.27 7.71 -33.05
C TRP A 177 37.44 6.74 -32.74
N ASP A 178 38.38 6.57 -33.66
CA ASP A 178 39.53 5.68 -33.48
C ASP A 178 40.51 6.15 -32.37
N LYS A 179 40.46 7.44 -32.02
CA LYS A 179 41.30 8.05 -30.98
C LYS A 179 40.55 8.24 -29.66
N ILE A 180 39.29 7.79 -29.53
CA ILE A 180 38.44 8.10 -28.36
C ILE A 180 39.05 7.64 -27.02
N TYR A 181 39.81 6.53 -27.02
CA TYR A 181 40.54 6.02 -25.85
C TYR A 181 41.84 6.79 -25.51
N HIS A 182 42.24 7.72 -26.37
CA HIS A 182 43.43 8.57 -26.24
C HIS A 182 43.06 10.07 -26.13
N MET A 183 41.78 10.41 -26.28
CA MET A 183 41.26 11.75 -26.02
C MET A 183 41.25 12.04 -24.51
N GLU A 184 41.55 13.29 -24.15
CA GLU A 184 41.45 13.75 -22.76
C GLU A 184 39.98 13.83 -22.32
N ALA A 185 39.68 13.29 -21.14
CA ALA A 185 38.32 13.30 -20.62
C ALA A 185 37.91 14.71 -20.17
N ALA A 186 36.70 15.15 -20.53
CA ALA A 186 36.18 16.49 -20.20
C ALA A 186 36.08 16.78 -18.67
N PHE A 187 36.17 15.75 -17.85
CA PHE A 187 36.37 15.86 -16.40
C PHE A 187 37.35 14.78 -15.94
N ILE A 188 38.49 15.22 -15.40
CA ILE A 188 39.47 14.36 -14.74
C ILE A 188 39.25 14.53 -13.22
N PRO A 189 38.79 13.50 -12.50
CA PRO A 189 38.62 13.61 -11.05
C PRO A 189 39.98 13.72 -10.35
N GLU A 190 40.08 14.58 -9.35
CA GLU A 190 41.23 14.60 -8.44
C GLU A 190 41.22 13.31 -7.60
N VAL A 191 42.32 12.55 -7.65
CA VAL A 191 42.52 11.31 -6.89
C VAL A 191 43.88 11.40 -6.21
N LYS A 192 43.91 11.27 -4.88
CA LYS A 192 45.13 11.39 -4.07
C LYS A 192 45.92 10.09 -3.99
N ASP A 193 45.21 8.96 -3.87
CA ASP A 193 45.78 7.61 -3.76
C ASP A 193 44.72 6.54 -4.15
N GLU A 194 45.10 5.27 -4.16
CA GLU A 194 44.23 4.14 -4.57
C GLU A 194 43.03 3.88 -3.63
N LEU A 195 43.01 4.47 -2.44
CA LEU A 195 41.93 4.37 -1.45
C LEU A 195 41.06 5.65 -1.41
N ASP A 196 41.34 6.66 -2.23
CA ASP A 196 40.66 7.95 -2.18
C ASP A 196 39.19 7.84 -2.63
N THR A 197 38.28 7.91 -1.65
CA THR A 197 36.84 7.90 -1.88
C THR A 197 36.21 9.30 -1.99
N GLN A 198 36.98 10.39 -2.12
CA GLN A 198 36.43 11.76 -2.09
C GLN A 198 35.40 12.05 -3.21
N ASN A 199 35.53 11.36 -4.35
CA ASN A 199 34.61 11.47 -5.48
C ASN A 199 33.36 10.58 -5.34
N PHE A 200 33.32 9.69 -4.35
CA PHE A 200 32.28 8.68 -4.16
C PHE A 200 31.19 9.10 -3.14
N GLU A 201 30.11 8.32 -3.08
CA GLU A 201 29.05 8.50 -2.09
C GLU A 201 29.61 8.23 -0.68
N LYS A 202 29.50 9.20 0.25
CA LYS A 202 29.78 8.91 1.67
C LYS A 202 28.72 7.97 2.23
N PHE A 203 29.15 7.01 3.02
CA PHE A 203 28.30 5.97 3.60
C PHE A 203 28.68 5.77 5.06
N ASP A 204 27.70 5.83 5.96
CA ASP A 204 27.96 5.60 7.38
C ASP A 204 28.33 4.12 7.62
N GLU A 205 29.42 3.90 8.33
CA GLU A 205 29.93 2.59 8.72
C GLU A 205 29.43 2.27 10.14
N TYR A 206 28.47 1.35 10.23
CA TYR A 206 28.08 0.72 11.49
C TYR A 206 28.71 -0.66 11.55
N GLU A 207 29.51 -0.91 12.59
CA GLU A 207 30.22 -2.18 12.78
C GLU A 207 29.27 -3.30 13.23
N ASP A 208 29.27 -4.39 12.48
CA ASP A 208 28.49 -5.60 12.77
C ASP A 208 29.31 -6.53 13.69
N HIS A 209 29.42 -6.17 14.97
CA HIS A 209 30.18 -6.92 15.97
C HIS A 209 29.45 -8.19 16.43
N SER A 210 29.45 -9.23 15.60
CA SER A 210 29.09 -10.58 16.02
C SER A 210 30.18 -11.17 16.95
N GLN A 211 30.07 -10.95 18.26
CA GLN A 211 30.97 -11.60 19.22
C GLN A 211 30.76 -13.11 19.26
N SER A 212 31.81 -13.86 18.91
CA SER A 212 31.84 -15.32 19.05
C SER A 212 32.02 -15.73 20.51
N SER A 213 30.93 -16.09 21.20
CA SER A 213 31.00 -16.64 22.56
C SER A 213 31.29 -18.15 22.54
N SER A 214 32.57 -18.50 22.70
CA SER A 214 33.02 -19.88 22.89
C SER A 214 32.66 -20.38 24.29
N ARG A 215 31.73 -21.35 24.42
CA ARG A 215 31.64 -22.21 25.60
C ARG A 215 31.19 -23.63 25.23
N SER A 216 31.96 -24.60 25.73
CA SER A 216 31.83 -26.03 25.45
C SER A 216 30.97 -26.75 26.50
N GLY A 217 30.09 -27.65 26.05
CA GLY A 217 29.29 -28.55 26.89
C GLY A 217 28.48 -29.56 26.05
N PRO A 218 28.20 -30.80 26.50
CA PRO A 218 28.32 -31.93 25.57
C PRO A 218 27.10 -32.87 25.44
N TRP A 219 26.93 -33.45 24.23
CA TRP A 219 25.99 -34.53 23.82
C TRP A 219 24.48 -34.19 23.91
N ARG A 220 23.61 -34.57 22.95
CA ARG A 220 23.61 -35.74 22.05
C ARG A 220 23.25 -35.41 20.60
N LYS A 221 23.77 -36.19 19.65
CA LYS A 221 23.36 -36.18 18.23
C LYS A 221 22.13 -37.05 17.99
N ARG A 222 21.17 -36.59 17.19
CA ARG A 222 20.53 -37.41 16.16
C ARG A 222 20.16 -36.55 14.94
N THR A 223 20.43 -37.11 13.77
CA THR A 223 20.54 -36.37 12.51
C THR A 223 19.20 -36.25 11.79
N ILE A 224 18.85 -35.03 11.34
CA ILE A 224 17.98 -34.83 10.18
C ILE A 224 18.69 -33.83 9.26
N LEU A 225 18.78 -34.19 7.97
CA LEU A 225 19.51 -33.44 6.95
C LEU A 225 18.85 -32.09 6.67
N ARG A 226 19.64 -31.01 6.68
CA ARG A 226 19.32 -29.74 5.99
C ARG A 226 20.35 -29.52 4.88
N PRO A 227 19.95 -29.15 3.64
CA PRO A 227 20.92 -28.81 2.60
C PRO A 227 21.60 -27.48 2.92
N GLN A 228 22.93 -27.42 2.80
CA GLN A 228 23.65 -26.14 2.74
C GLN A 228 23.40 -25.48 1.38
N ILE A 229 22.99 -24.21 1.38
CA ILE A 229 23.14 -23.32 0.22
C ILE A 229 23.75 -22.00 0.70
N SER A 230 25.08 -21.97 0.83
CA SER A 230 25.87 -20.79 1.18
C SER A 230 26.93 -20.54 0.11
N GLN A 231 26.53 -19.88 -0.98
CA GLN A 231 27.46 -19.31 -1.97
C GLN A 231 26.90 -17.97 -2.44
N GLY A 232 27.64 -16.88 -2.25
CA GLY A 232 27.39 -15.59 -2.90
C GLY A 232 28.09 -15.53 -4.26
N ALA A 233 27.72 -14.57 -5.11
CA ALA A 233 28.47 -14.25 -6.32
C ALA A 233 29.34 -13.00 -6.08
N LEU A 234 30.59 -13.06 -6.55
CA LEU A 234 31.61 -12.03 -6.35
C LEU A 234 32.16 -11.61 -7.71
N LEU A 235 32.26 -10.31 -7.95
CA LEU A 235 32.92 -9.73 -9.11
C LEU A 235 34.00 -8.77 -8.62
N LEU A 236 35.23 -8.95 -9.11
CA LEU A 236 36.39 -8.14 -8.78
C LEU A 236 36.73 -7.26 -9.99
N TYR A 237 36.90 -5.96 -9.75
CA TYR A 237 37.39 -5.00 -10.73
C TYR A 237 38.76 -4.50 -10.26
N ARG A 238 39.73 -4.50 -11.18
CA ARG A 238 41.10 -4.04 -10.95
C ARG A 238 41.34 -2.78 -11.79
N ASN A 239 42.07 -1.81 -11.24
CA ASN A 239 42.60 -0.72 -12.05
C ASN A 239 43.66 -1.26 -13.03
N ALA A 240 43.45 -1.03 -14.32
CA ALA A 240 44.48 -1.29 -15.32
C ALA A 240 45.61 -0.25 -15.18
N PRO A 241 46.89 -0.63 -15.41
CA PRO A 241 47.98 0.33 -15.38
C PRO A 241 47.81 1.36 -16.51
N HIS A 242 47.62 2.62 -16.14
CA HIS A 242 47.56 3.80 -17.00
C HIS A 242 46.83 3.67 -18.35
N SER A 243 45.52 3.41 -18.30
CA SER A 243 44.55 4.02 -19.24
C SER A 243 43.11 3.77 -18.78
N SER A 244 42.18 4.62 -19.23
CA SER A 244 40.71 4.55 -19.03
C SER A 244 40.17 5.06 -17.68
N TYR A 245 39.55 6.24 -17.72
CA TYR A 245 38.78 6.83 -16.61
C TYR A 245 37.35 6.30 -16.57
N GLY A 246 36.82 5.99 -15.38
CA GLY A 246 35.43 5.59 -15.16
C GLY A 246 34.85 6.18 -13.87
N CYS A 247 33.77 6.96 -13.97
CA CYS A 247 33.29 7.83 -12.89
C CYS A 247 32.13 7.22 -12.05
N TYR A 248 32.13 7.44 -10.73
CA TYR A 248 31.10 6.94 -9.79
C TYR A 248 30.66 8.03 -8.75
N ARG A 249 29.39 8.43 -8.81
CA ARG A 249 28.42 9.00 -7.79
C ARG A 249 28.88 9.78 -6.51
N SER A 250 28.09 10.80 -6.05
CA SER A 250 28.04 11.24 -4.62
C SER A 250 26.73 11.98 -4.12
N PRO A 251 26.24 11.83 -2.83
CA PRO A 251 24.97 12.38 -2.27
C PRO A 251 25.03 12.91 -0.77
N GLN A 252 23.93 12.73 0.03
CA GLN A 252 23.63 13.03 1.48
C GLN A 252 22.84 14.35 1.79
N THR A 253 22.28 14.72 2.98
CA THR A 253 22.16 14.13 4.37
C THR A 253 20.73 14.32 5.00
N ALA A 254 20.53 14.75 6.30
CA ALA A 254 19.24 14.94 7.05
C ALA A 254 19.36 15.74 8.41
N VAL A 255 18.25 15.94 9.20
CA VAL A 255 18.06 15.76 10.72
C VAL A 255 16.99 16.70 11.41
N GLY A 256 16.11 16.22 12.35
CA GLY A 256 15.70 16.99 13.59
C GLY A 256 14.24 17.20 14.15
N THR A 257 13.61 16.19 14.82
CA THR A 257 12.64 16.13 16.00
C THR A 257 11.68 17.24 16.60
N SER A 258 10.44 16.80 17.01
CA SER A 258 9.67 16.99 18.31
C SER A 258 8.36 17.86 18.54
N ILE A 259 7.24 17.14 18.88
CA ILE A 259 6.21 17.30 19.98
C ILE A 259 4.92 18.21 19.89
N PHE A 260 3.76 17.54 19.61
CA PHE A 260 2.38 17.53 20.21
C PHE A 260 1.23 18.60 20.13
N TRP A 261 0.01 18.02 19.99
CA TRP A 261 -1.38 18.37 20.42
C TRP A 261 -2.41 19.07 19.46
N ILE A 262 -3.56 18.35 19.26
CA ILE A 262 -4.98 18.76 18.98
C ILE A 262 -5.60 18.58 17.55
N LEU A 263 -6.48 17.56 17.46
CA LEU A 263 -7.71 17.32 16.63
C LEU A 263 -7.60 17.21 15.08
N GLN A 264 -8.16 16.17 14.41
CA GLN A 264 -9.59 15.76 14.19
C GLN A 264 -10.34 16.77 13.28
N THR A 265 -11.14 16.44 12.25
CA THR A 265 -11.95 15.23 11.89
C THR A 265 -12.16 15.12 10.36
N THR A 266 -12.56 13.95 9.84
CA THR A 266 -13.43 13.86 8.63
C THR A 266 -14.59 12.89 8.81
N LEU A 267 -15.75 13.46 9.14
CA LEU A 267 -17.12 13.09 8.73
C LEU A 267 -17.68 11.69 9.08
N ILE A 268 -18.30 11.62 10.27
CA ILE A 268 -19.71 11.24 10.39
C ILE A 268 -20.53 12.55 10.24
N PRO A 269 -21.71 12.59 9.58
CA PRO A 269 -22.48 13.83 9.43
C PRO A 269 -23.07 14.31 10.76
N ALA A 270 -23.01 15.62 11.01
CA ALA A 270 -23.60 16.28 12.17
C ALA A 270 -24.98 16.89 11.84
N PHE A 271 -25.84 16.94 12.85
CA PHE A 271 -27.26 17.24 12.73
C PHE A 271 -27.59 18.72 12.46
N SER A 272 -28.65 18.96 11.69
CA SER A 272 -29.41 20.21 11.72
C SER A 272 -30.68 20.02 12.56
N PRO A 273 -31.04 20.95 13.47
CA PRO A 273 -32.27 20.83 14.25
C PRO A 273 -33.50 21.16 13.38
N PRO A 274 -34.56 20.35 13.40
CA PRO A 274 -35.82 20.70 12.74
C PRO A 274 -36.52 21.86 13.46
N LYS A 275 -37.14 22.75 12.69
CA LYS A 275 -37.93 23.88 13.19
C LYS A 275 -39.20 23.36 13.88
N LYS A 276 -39.64 24.04 14.95
CA LYS A 276 -40.94 23.82 15.58
C LYS A 276 -42.06 23.99 14.54
N LEU A 277 -42.95 23.00 14.45
CA LEU A 277 -44.30 23.13 13.89
C LEU A 277 -45.34 22.60 14.90
N TYR A 278 -46.59 23.01 14.70
CA TYR A 278 -47.59 23.14 15.75
C TYR A 278 -48.25 21.83 16.22
N SER A 279 -48.79 21.91 17.43
CA SER A 279 -49.62 20.92 18.13
C SER A 279 -51.01 20.71 17.53
N SER A 280 -51.53 19.47 17.57
CA SER A 280 -52.93 19.18 17.90
C SER A 280 -53.10 17.72 18.41
N PRO A 281 -54.09 17.36 19.25
CA PRO A 281 -54.10 16.09 20.01
C PRO A 281 -55.20 15.08 19.56
N TYR A 282 -55.48 14.08 20.43
CA TYR A 282 -56.44 12.95 20.31
C TYR A 282 -55.91 11.72 19.52
N ALA A 283 -56.14 10.46 19.95
CA ALA A 283 -56.68 9.95 21.22
C ALA A 283 -56.23 8.48 21.50
N GLN A 284 -56.26 8.11 22.78
CA GLN A 284 -56.62 6.80 23.35
C GLN A 284 -56.26 5.51 22.57
N CYS A 285 -55.31 4.73 23.09
CA CYS A 285 -55.31 3.27 22.94
C CYS A 285 -55.82 2.60 24.22
N ALA A 286 -56.74 1.66 24.07
CA ALA A 286 -57.33 0.89 25.17
C ALA A 286 -56.36 -0.18 25.69
N ALA A 287 -56.50 -0.54 26.97
CA ALA A 287 -55.77 -1.64 27.59
C ALA A 287 -56.53 -2.97 27.40
N PHE A 288 -55.88 -4.02 26.90
CA PHE A 288 -56.20 -5.45 27.03
C PHE A 288 -54.97 -6.29 26.58
N PRO A 289 -54.87 -7.60 26.86
CA PRO A 289 -54.50 -8.12 28.18
C PRO A 289 -53.15 -8.88 28.16
N LYS A 290 -52.59 -9.14 29.37
CA LYS A 290 -51.35 -9.90 29.57
C LYS A 290 -51.52 -11.38 29.21
N HIS A 291 -50.62 -11.96 28.39
CA HIS A 291 -50.11 -13.35 28.41
C HIS A 291 -49.02 -13.47 27.32
N ALA A 292 -47.94 -14.26 27.42
CA ALA A 292 -47.43 -15.08 28.51
C ALA A 292 -45.88 -15.03 28.52
N ALA A 293 -45.26 -15.03 29.69
CA ALA A 293 -43.79 -14.99 29.81
C ALA A 293 -43.17 -16.36 29.50
N VAL A 294 -42.32 -16.42 28.46
CA VAL A 294 -41.50 -17.60 28.17
C VAL A 294 -40.37 -17.70 29.21
N ARG A 295 -40.51 -18.62 30.17
CA ARG A 295 -39.45 -18.94 31.12
C ARG A 295 -38.43 -19.89 30.48
N CYS A 296 -37.27 -19.37 30.09
CA CYS A 296 -36.10 -20.20 29.81
C CYS A 296 -35.41 -20.62 31.12
N SER A 297 -35.57 -21.89 31.51
CA SER A 297 -34.81 -22.49 32.62
C SER A 297 -33.44 -22.96 32.15
N VAL A 298 -32.37 -22.26 32.55
CA VAL A 298 -30.99 -22.71 32.28
C VAL A 298 -30.56 -23.72 33.35
N SER A 299 -30.41 -24.98 32.97
CA SER A 299 -29.86 -26.02 33.85
C SER A 299 -28.33 -25.88 33.97
N THR A 300 -27.84 -25.53 35.15
CA THR A 300 -26.40 -25.36 35.42
C THR A 300 -25.68 -26.70 35.55
N SER A 301 -25.21 -27.26 34.44
CA SER A 301 -24.16 -28.28 34.48
C SER A 301 -22.81 -27.60 34.70
N SER A 302 -22.21 -27.81 35.86
CA SER A 302 -20.90 -27.26 36.22
C SER A 302 -19.79 -27.78 35.29
N ARG A 303 -19.34 -26.90 34.37
CA ARG A 303 -18.04 -27.05 33.71
C ARG A 303 -17.09 -26.01 34.27
N THR A 304 -15.90 -26.49 34.63
CA THR A 304 -14.82 -25.68 35.19
C THR A 304 -14.48 -24.52 34.27
N ALA A 305 -14.51 -23.30 34.83
CA ALA A 305 -14.16 -22.09 34.10
C ALA A 305 -12.71 -22.19 33.61
N THR A 306 -12.54 -22.29 32.29
CA THR A 306 -11.26 -22.08 31.62
C THR A 306 -11.26 -20.66 31.08
N GLU A 307 -10.27 -19.87 31.50
CA GLU A 307 -10.15 -18.48 31.07
C GLU A 307 -9.99 -18.38 29.54
N GLY A 308 -10.95 -17.78 28.84
CA GLY A 308 -10.73 -17.37 27.44
C GLY A 308 -11.94 -17.29 26.50
N GLN A 309 -13.05 -18.02 26.71
CA GLN A 309 -14.20 -17.96 25.80
C GLN A 309 -15.20 -16.87 26.20
N LYS A 310 -15.22 -15.79 25.41
CA LYS A 310 -16.03 -14.58 25.65
C LYS A 310 -17.27 -14.44 24.75
N ILE A 311 -17.24 -15.01 23.54
CA ILE A 311 -18.37 -15.00 22.60
C ILE A 311 -18.77 -16.46 22.30
N PRO A 312 -20.03 -16.87 22.56
CA PRO A 312 -20.44 -18.28 22.46
C PRO A 312 -20.86 -18.72 21.05
N TRP A 313 -20.98 -17.80 20.09
CA TRP A 313 -21.38 -18.06 18.71
C TRP A 313 -20.23 -17.83 17.70
N GLY A 314 -20.51 -17.99 16.40
CA GLY A 314 -19.52 -17.94 15.33
C GLY A 314 -18.55 -19.14 15.32
N CYS A 315 -17.58 -19.11 14.41
CA CYS A 315 -16.55 -20.12 14.21
C CYS A 315 -15.13 -19.52 14.16
N GLU A 316 -14.10 -20.36 14.10
CA GLU A 316 -12.75 -19.91 13.74
C GLU A 316 -12.73 -19.41 12.29
N VAL A 317 -11.87 -18.43 12.01
CA VAL A 317 -11.91 -17.66 10.74
C VAL A 317 -11.64 -18.55 9.52
N ASP A 318 -10.76 -19.55 9.66
CA ASP A 318 -10.41 -20.53 8.63
C ASP A 318 -11.30 -21.79 8.62
N SER A 319 -12.31 -21.89 9.49
CA SER A 319 -13.16 -23.09 9.59
C SER A 319 -14.11 -23.21 8.40
N LEU A 320 -14.26 -24.45 7.89
CA LEU A 320 -15.26 -24.83 6.89
C LEU A 320 -16.44 -25.62 7.50
N GLU A 321 -16.46 -25.88 8.81
CA GLU A 321 -17.44 -26.77 9.45
C GLU A 321 -18.90 -26.36 9.18
N ASN A 322 -19.14 -25.04 9.09
CA ASN A 322 -20.47 -24.47 8.86
C ASN A 322 -20.75 -24.14 7.38
N ALA A 323 -19.81 -24.38 6.46
CA ALA A 323 -19.93 -24.00 5.05
C ALA A 323 -21.11 -24.71 4.34
N SER A 324 -21.15 -26.04 4.44
CA SER A 324 -22.23 -26.85 3.83
C SER A 324 -23.59 -26.56 4.46
N ALA A 325 -23.64 -26.35 5.78
CA ALA A 325 -24.86 -26.01 6.50
C ALA A 325 -25.41 -24.62 6.10
N LEU A 326 -24.53 -23.63 5.93
CA LEU A 326 -24.86 -22.31 5.41
C LEU A 326 -25.41 -22.40 3.98
N GLN A 327 -24.71 -23.10 3.08
CA GLN A 327 -25.11 -23.24 1.67
C GLN A 327 -26.46 -23.96 1.52
N GLN A 328 -26.68 -25.04 2.29
CA GLN A 328 -27.93 -25.77 2.31
C GLN A 328 -29.08 -24.87 2.78
N TRP A 329 -28.93 -24.24 3.96
CA TRP A 329 -29.95 -23.35 4.52
C TRP A 329 -30.30 -22.17 3.61
N LEU A 330 -29.31 -21.57 2.94
CA LEU A 330 -29.54 -20.51 1.96
C LEU A 330 -30.36 -21.01 0.77
N SER A 331 -30.02 -22.19 0.25
CA SER A 331 -30.73 -22.82 -0.88
C SER A 331 -32.17 -23.13 -0.51
N ASP A 332 -32.39 -23.73 0.67
CA ASP A 332 -33.73 -24.02 1.22
C ASP A 332 -34.54 -22.74 1.50
N SER A 333 -33.85 -21.62 1.78
CA SER A 333 -34.45 -20.30 1.99
C SER A 333 -34.60 -19.46 0.71
N GLY A 334 -34.38 -20.06 -0.47
CA GLY A 334 -34.65 -19.44 -1.77
C GLY A 334 -33.46 -18.76 -2.46
N LEU A 335 -32.22 -19.00 -2.03
CA LEU A 335 -31.04 -18.60 -2.80
C LEU A 335 -30.96 -19.42 -4.11
N PRO A 336 -30.77 -18.81 -5.29
CA PRO A 336 -30.62 -19.55 -6.54
C PRO A 336 -29.41 -20.51 -6.55
N PRO A 337 -29.41 -21.56 -7.40
CA PRO A 337 -28.29 -22.49 -7.52
C PRO A 337 -26.95 -21.78 -7.79
N GLN A 338 -25.97 -22.01 -6.91
CA GLN A 338 -24.68 -21.34 -6.95
C GLN A 338 -23.67 -22.08 -7.82
N LYS A 339 -22.82 -21.32 -8.55
CA LYS A 339 -21.66 -21.85 -9.29
C LYS A 339 -20.37 -21.87 -8.46
N MET A 340 -20.46 -21.61 -7.16
CA MET A 340 -19.33 -21.47 -6.24
C MET A 340 -19.56 -22.32 -4.98
N ALA A 341 -18.48 -22.64 -4.27
CA ALA A 341 -18.50 -23.19 -2.91
C ALA A 341 -17.53 -22.40 -2.01
N ILE A 342 -17.74 -22.46 -0.69
CA ILE A 342 -16.78 -21.91 0.29
C ILE A 342 -15.66 -22.93 0.50
N GLU A 343 -14.44 -22.58 0.11
CA GLU A 343 -13.26 -23.44 0.17
C GLU A 343 -12.12 -22.75 0.94
N LYS A 344 -11.11 -23.52 1.38
CA LYS A 344 -9.87 -22.93 1.92
C LYS A 344 -9.02 -22.33 0.80
N VAL A 345 -8.53 -21.11 1.01
CA VAL A 345 -7.86 -20.29 -0.01
C VAL A 345 -6.60 -19.61 0.53
N LYS A 346 -5.68 -19.26 -0.36
CA LYS A 346 -4.43 -18.56 0.00
C LYS A 346 -4.62 -17.12 0.46
N ILE A 347 -5.69 -16.46 0.03
CA ILE A 347 -6.01 -15.05 0.33
C ILE A 347 -7.39 -15.05 0.98
N GLY A 348 -7.46 -14.62 2.24
CA GLY A 348 -8.70 -14.57 3.03
C GLY A 348 -9.02 -15.82 3.86
N GLU A 349 -8.11 -16.81 3.91
CA GLU A 349 -8.21 -18.10 4.62
C GLU A 349 -9.28 -19.06 4.09
N ARG A 350 -10.52 -18.57 3.93
CA ARG A 350 -11.61 -19.22 3.21
C ARG A 350 -12.33 -18.21 2.30
N GLY A 351 -12.90 -18.67 1.20
CA GLY A 351 -13.62 -17.80 0.26
C GLY A 351 -14.37 -18.56 -0.81
N LEU A 352 -15.13 -17.85 -1.64
CA LEU A 352 -15.88 -18.47 -2.74
C LEU A 352 -14.97 -18.87 -3.91
N VAL A 353 -14.97 -20.17 -4.23
CA VAL A 353 -14.22 -20.78 -5.33
C VAL A 353 -15.19 -21.29 -6.39
N ALA A 354 -14.88 -21.05 -7.66
CA ALA A 354 -15.68 -21.47 -8.80
C ALA A 354 -15.69 -23.00 -8.95
N LEU A 355 -16.88 -23.59 -9.06
CA LEU A 355 -17.08 -25.03 -9.28
C LEU A 355 -17.14 -25.39 -10.77
N LYS A 356 -17.39 -24.40 -11.63
CA LYS A 356 -17.63 -24.52 -13.08
C LYS A 356 -17.08 -23.26 -13.75
N ASN A 357 -16.86 -23.34 -15.07
CA ASN A 357 -16.53 -22.15 -15.86
C ASN A 357 -17.60 -21.05 -15.69
N ILE A 358 -17.16 -19.87 -15.32
CA ILE A 358 -17.97 -18.64 -15.21
C ILE A 358 -17.49 -17.68 -16.29
N ARG A 359 -18.42 -17.07 -17.03
CA ARG A 359 -18.07 -16.14 -18.11
C ARG A 359 -17.91 -14.72 -17.57
N LYS A 360 -17.10 -13.90 -18.24
CA LYS A 360 -17.13 -12.43 -18.09
C LYS A 360 -18.55 -11.89 -18.38
N GLY A 361 -19.01 -10.93 -17.58
CA GLY A 361 -20.32 -10.30 -17.70
C GLY A 361 -21.48 -11.17 -17.19
N GLU A 362 -21.20 -12.28 -16.53
CA GLU A 362 -22.23 -13.16 -15.99
C GLU A 362 -22.74 -12.63 -14.63
N LYS A 363 -24.07 -12.55 -14.47
CA LYS A 363 -24.73 -12.25 -13.19
C LYS A 363 -24.63 -13.47 -12.27
N LEU A 364 -23.44 -13.65 -11.69
CA LEU A 364 -23.03 -14.85 -10.96
C LEU A 364 -23.75 -15.05 -9.63
N LEU A 365 -24.17 -13.96 -8.98
CA LEU A 365 -24.89 -13.98 -7.70
C LEU A 365 -26.10 -13.06 -7.73
N PHE A 366 -27.18 -13.55 -7.15
CA PHE A 366 -28.40 -12.82 -6.81
C PHE A 366 -28.85 -13.29 -5.42
N VAL A 367 -28.86 -12.39 -4.44
CA VAL A 367 -29.37 -12.64 -3.09
C VAL A 367 -30.69 -11.88 -2.92
N PRO A 368 -31.83 -12.57 -2.79
CA PRO A 368 -33.15 -11.95 -2.73
C PRO A 368 -33.37 -11.20 -1.40
N PRO A 369 -34.32 -10.23 -1.35
CA PRO A 369 -34.55 -9.38 -0.18
C PRO A 369 -34.69 -10.09 1.18
N PRO A 370 -35.36 -11.25 1.31
CA PRO A 370 -35.46 -11.96 2.58
C PRO A 370 -34.14 -12.51 3.14
N LEU A 371 -33.05 -12.53 2.35
CA LEU A 371 -31.77 -13.17 2.66
C LEU A 371 -30.62 -12.20 2.94
N PHE A 372 -30.89 -10.90 3.10
CA PHE A 372 -29.90 -9.95 3.62
C PHE A 372 -30.47 -9.09 4.77
N ILE A 373 -29.58 -8.59 5.63
CA ILE A 373 -29.94 -7.83 6.84
C ILE A 373 -29.63 -6.34 6.60
N THR A 374 -30.59 -5.47 6.90
CA THR A 374 -30.47 -4.00 6.85
C THR A 374 -31.06 -3.37 8.12
N ALA A 375 -31.00 -2.04 8.25
CA ALA A 375 -31.68 -1.29 9.31
C ALA A 375 -33.22 -1.48 9.33
N ASP A 376 -33.80 -1.87 8.20
CA ASP A 376 -35.24 -2.10 8.04
C ASP A 376 -35.67 -3.56 8.28
N SER A 377 -34.72 -4.48 8.50
CA SER A 377 -35.03 -5.90 8.72
C SER A 377 -35.90 -6.13 9.96
N GLU A 378 -36.86 -7.06 9.83
CA GLU A 378 -37.73 -7.48 10.92
C GLU A 378 -36.95 -8.21 12.02
N TRP A 379 -37.21 -7.83 13.27
CA TRP A 379 -36.59 -8.39 14.47
C TRP A 379 -37.42 -9.57 14.98
N SER A 380 -36.76 -10.63 15.46
CA SER A 380 -37.45 -11.73 16.16
C SER A 380 -38.18 -11.28 17.43
N CYS A 381 -37.77 -10.15 18.04
CA CYS A 381 -38.53 -9.40 19.03
C CYS A 381 -38.84 -7.99 18.46
N PRO A 382 -40.05 -7.74 17.93
CA PRO A 382 -40.42 -6.46 17.34
C PRO A 382 -40.30 -5.28 18.31
N GLU A 383 -40.58 -5.50 19.59
CA GLU A 383 -40.53 -4.47 20.64
C GLU A 383 -39.12 -3.88 20.80
N ALA A 384 -38.08 -4.71 20.74
CA ALA A 384 -36.69 -4.27 20.82
C ALA A 384 -36.31 -3.36 19.63
N GLY A 385 -36.69 -3.76 18.41
CA GLY A 385 -36.47 -2.95 17.21
C GLY A 385 -37.21 -1.61 17.26
N GLU A 386 -38.47 -1.62 17.70
CA GLU A 386 -39.30 -0.43 17.87
C GLU A 386 -38.72 0.54 18.91
N VAL A 387 -38.26 0.06 20.06
CA VAL A 387 -37.63 0.90 21.09
C VAL A 387 -36.39 1.61 20.54
N LEU A 388 -35.54 0.93 19.78
CA LEU A 388 -34.34 1.53 19.18
C LEU A 388 -34.69 2.56 18.11
N LYS A 389 -35.63 2.25 17.21
CA LYS A 389 -36.09 3.17 16.15
C LYS A 389 -36.72 4.44 16.74
N ARG A 390 -37.58 4.31 17.76
CA ARG A 390 -38.22 5.45 18.46
C ARG A 390 -37.23 6.35 19.20
N ASN A 391 -36.10 5.80 19.67
CA ASN A 391 -35.01 6.56 20.28
C ASN A 391 -34.00 7.14 19.28
N GLY A 392 -34.28 7.05 17.97
CA GLY A 392 -33.45 7.63 16.91
C GLY A 392 -32.07 6.99 16.78
N VAL A 393 -31.94 5.69 17.08
CA VAL A 393 -30.66 4.98 16.97
C VAL A 393 -30.25 4.86 15.49
N PRO A 394 -29.04 5.31 15.09
CA PRO A 394 -28.58 5.21 13.70
C PRO A 394 -28.41 3.77 13.21
N ASP A 395 -28.40 3.58 11.88
CA ASP A 395 -28.32 2.28 11.20
C ASP A 395 -27.19 1.36 11.72
N TRP A 396 -25.98 1.87 11.88
CA TRP A 396 -24.83 1.05 12.31
C TRP A 396 -25.01 0.46 13.71
N PRO A 397 -25.26 1.25 14.77
CA PRO A 397 -25.62 0.70 16.07
C PRO A 397 -26.91 -0.14 16.06
N LEU A 398 -27.92 0.22 15.26
CA LEU A 398 -29.17 -0.54 15.14
C LEU A 398 -28.94 -1.96 14.59
N ILE A 399 -28.21 -2.08 13.48
CA ILE A 399 -27.83 -3.38 12.87
C ILE A 399 -26.87 -4.14 13.81
N ALA A 400 -26.02 -3.44 14.57
CA ALA A 400 -25.15 -4.08 15.53
C ALA A 400 -25.95 -4.75 16.66
N THR A 401 -26.95 -4.05 17.23
CA THR A 401 -27.85 -4.60 18.24
C THR A 401 -28.77 -5.69 17.66
N TYR A 402 -29.21 -5.57 16.40
CA TYR A 402 -29.95 -6.63 15.69
C TYR A 402 -29.16 -7.93 15.64
N LEU A 403 -27.90 -7.87 15.18
CA LEU A 403 -27.06 -9.05 15.03
C LEU A 403 -26.75 -9.72 16.39
N ILE A 404 -26.64 -8.97 17.48
CA ILE A 404 -26.50 -9.52 18.83
C ILE A 404 -27.78 -10.22 19.28
N SER A 405 -28.95 -9.60 19.03
CA SER A 405 -30.26 -10.18 19.37
C SER A 405 -30.45 -11.52 18.65
N GLU A 406 -30.25 -11.55 17.33
CA GLU A 406 -30.35 -12.79 16.53
C GLU A 406 -29.29 -13.82 16.94
N ALA A 407 -28.06 -13.42 17.27
CA ALA A 407 -27.04 -14.35 17.75
C ALA A 407 -27.37 -14.97 19.12
N SER A 408 -28.01 -14.23 20.02
CA SER A 408 -28.40 -14.73 21.34
C SER A 408 -29.49 -15.81 21.32
N LEU A 409 -30.32 -15.82 20.25
CA LEU A 409 -31.35 -16.84 20.04
C LEU A 409 -30.76 -18.20 19.62
N MET A 410 -29.47 -18.23 19.24
CA MET A 410 -28.78 -19.43 18.78
C MET A 410 -29.62 -20.17 17.71
N LYS A 411 -29.90 -21.47 17.91
CA LYS A 411 -30.67 -22.32 17.00
C LYS A 411 -32.11 -21.84 16.73
N SER A 412 -32.65 -20.95 17.55
CA SER A 412 -33.98 -20.37 17.35
C SER A 412 -34.00 -19.18 16.39
N SER A 413 -32.86 -18.55 16.09
CA SER A 413 -32.79 -17.51 15.06
C SER A 413 -32.85 -18.14 13.67
N ARG A 414 -33.63 -17.52 12.78
CA ARG A 414 -33.60 -17.84 11.34
C ARG A 414 -32.21 -17.69 10.72
N TRP A 415 -31.34 -16.84 11.31
CA TRP A 415 -29.98 -16.57 10.85
C TRP A 415 -28.93 -17.50 11.48
N ASN A 416 -29.31 -18.49 12.30
CA ASN A 416 -28.37 -19.36 13.02
C ASN A 416 -27.23 -19.91 12.15
N ASN A 417 -27.52 -20.41 10.95
CA ASN A 417 -26.51 -20.99 10.06
C ASN A 417 -25.54 -19.94 9.50
N TYR A 418 -26.03 -18.73 9.24
CA TYR A 418 -25.19 -17.59 8.87
C TYR A 418 -24.32 -17.14 10.05
N ILE A 419 -24.91 -16.95 11.24
CA ILE A 419 -24.20 -16.49 12.44
C ILE A 419 -23.16 -17.52 12.90
N ALA A 420 -23.44 -18.83 12.79
CA ALA A 420 -22.47 -19.89 13.05
C ALA A 420 -21.30 -19.84 12.05
N ALA A 421 -21.56 -19.49 10.79
CA ALA A 421 -20.52 -19.31 9.78
C ALA A 421 -19.74 -17.98 9.93
N LEU A 422 -20.21 -17.00 10.70
CA LEU A 422 -19.44 -15.77 10.94
C LEU A 422 -18.20 -16.01 11.82
N PRO A 423 -17.10 -15.24 11.63
CA PRO A 423 -15.91 -15.35 12.48
C PRO A 423 -16.21 -14.90 13.92
N ARG A 424 -15.77 -15.69 14.91
CA ARG A 424 -15.90 -15.38 16.33
C ARG A 424 -15.00 -14.22 16.77
N GLN A 425 -13.85 -14.06 16.11
CA GLN A 425 -12.94 -12.93 16.34
C GLN A 425 -12.31 -12.46 15.01
N PRO A 426 -12.87 -11.43 14.34
CA PRO A 426 -12.25 -10.78 13.18
C PRO A 426 -10.88 -10.17 13.49
N TYR A 427 -10.03 -10.00 12.47
CA TYR A 427 -8.65 -9.49 12.62
C TYR A 427 -8.51 -7.96 12.59
N SER A 428 -9.61 -7.21 12.45
CA SER A 428 -9.59 -5.74 12.41
C SER A 428 -8.92 -5.10 13.64
N LEU A 429 -8.40 -3.87 13.48
CA LEU A 429 -7.72 -3.15 14.58
C LEU A 429 -8.62 -2.88 15.80
N LEU A 430 -9.94 -3.07 15.71
CA LEU A 430 -10.87 -3.01 16.86
C LEU A 430 -10.52 -4.03 17.97
N TYR A 431 -9.86 -5.15 17.63
CA TYR A 431 -9.46 -6.23 18.54
C TYR A 431 -8.00 -6.15 18.98
N TRP A 432 -7.27 -5.11 18.59
CA TRP A 432 -5.90 -4.86 19.04
C TRP A 432 -5.96 -4.09 20.35
N THR A 433 -5.18 -4.52 21.34
CA THR A 433 -5.09 -3.79 22.61
C THR A 433 -4.34 -2.48 22.43
N ARG A 434 -4.53 -1.51 23.34
CA ARG A 434 -3.79 -0.24 23.32
C ARG A 434 -2.27 -0.45 23.26
N ALA A 435 -1.75 -1.40 24.06
CA ALA A 435 -0.35 -1.76 24.07
C ALA A 435 0.14 -2.39 22.74
N GLU A 436 -0.72 -3.11 22.01
CA GLU A 436 -0.38 -3.66 20.69
C GLU A 436 -0.38 -2.57 19.61
N LEU A 437 -1.33 -1.64 19.65
CA LEU A 437 -1.37 -0.48 18.76
C LEU A 437 -0.14 0.43 18.98
N ASP A 438 0.20 0.73 20.24
CA ASP A 438 1.36 1.57 20.56
C ASP A 438 2.70 0.86 20.25
N ARG A 439 2.79 -0.47 20.41
CA ARG A 439 4.02 -1.26 20.13
C ARG A 439 4.25 -1.54 18.65
N TYR A 440 3.20 -1.91 17.91
CA TYR A 440 3.34 -2.37 16.52
C TYR A 440 3.04 -1.28 15.49
N LEU A 441 2.25 -0.26 15.84
CA LEU A 441 1.90 0.83 14.92
C LEU A 441 2.43 2.19 15.43
N GLU A 442 3.58 2.20 16.13
CA GLU A 442 4.20 3.44 16.63
C GLU A 442 4.54 4.44 15.50
N ALA A 443 5.01 3.92 14.36
CA ALA A 443 5.39 4.73 13.21
C ALA A 443 4.19 5.16 12.33
N SER A 444 3.13 4.36 12.27
CA SER A 444 2.00 4.56 11.36
C SER A 444 0.90 5.44 11.95
N GLN A 445 0.40 6.37 11.15
CA GLN A 445 -0.73 7.24 11.54
C GLN A 445 -2.06 6.48 11.63
N ILE A 446 -2.16 5.27 11.07
CA ILE A 446 -3.37 4.45 11.21
C ILE A 446 -3.66 4.12 12.68
N ARG A 447 -2.64 4.14 13.56
CA ARG A 447 -2.77 3.91 14.99
C ARG A 447 -3.79 4.84 15.63
N GLU A 448 -3.71 6.15 15.35
CA GLU A 448 -4.64 7.12 15.92
C GLU A 448 -6.07 6.93 15.41
N ARG A 449 -6.25 6.57 14.12
CA ARG A 449 -7.56 6.18 13.57
C ARG A 449 -8.12 4.89 14.19
N ALA A 450 -7.25 3.95 14.59
CA ALA A 450 -7.66 2.74 15.32
C ALA A 450 -8.09 3.05 16.76
N ILE A 451 -7.34 3.90 17.47
CA ILE A 451 -7.67 4.39 18.81
C ILE A 451 -9.02 5.14 18.79
N GLU A 452 -9.19 6.06 17.86
CA GLU A 452 -10.44 6.79 17.65
C GLU A 452 -11.61 5.83 17.37
N ARG A 453 -11.42 4.81 16.53
CA ARG A 453 -12.44 3.80 16.25
C ARG A 453 -12.85 3.00 17.47
N ILE A 454 -11.88 2.54 18.28
CA ILE A 454 -12.15 1.84 19.54
C ILE A 454 -12.96 2.73 20.48
N ASN A 455 -12.54 4.00 20.64
CA ASN A 455 -13.23 4.97 21.50
C ASN A 455 -14.66 5.26 21.01
N ASN A 456 -14.88 5.40 19.69
CA ASN A 456 -16.20 5.64 19.12
C ASN A 456 -17.15 4.46 19.32
N VAL A 457 -16.68 3.21 19.14
CA VAL A 457 -17.49 2.00 19.41
C VAL A 457 -17.81 1.88 20.90
N VAL A 458 -16.84 2.13 21.78
CA VAL A 458 -17.03 2.13 23.25
C VAL A 458 -18.02 3.21 23.68
N GLY A 459 -17.88 4.44 23.18
CA GLY A 459 -18.79 5.55 23.46
C GLY A 459 -20.21 5.27 22.98
N THR A 460 -20.37 4.69 21.79
CA THR A 460 -21.67 4.27 21.24
C THR A 460 -22.34 3.23 22.13
N TYR A 461 -21.59 2.22 22.60
CA TYR A 461 -22.13 1.23 23.55
C TYR A 461 -22.57 1.90 24.85
N ASN A 462 -21.72 2.73 25.46
CA ASN A 462 -22.02 3.37 26.74
C ASN A 462 -23.28 4.26 26.64
N ASP A 463 -23.41 5.00 25.55
CA ASP A 463 -24.58 5.82 25.24
C ASP A 463 -25.86 4.99 25.08
N LEU A 464 -25.85 3.91 24.30
CA LEU A 464 -26.99 2.99 24.19
C LEU A 464 -27.34 2.31 25.52
N SER A 465 -26.33 1.89 26.27
CA SER A 465 -26.49 1.25 27.59
C SER A 465 -27.19 2.19 28.57
N GLN A 466 -26.76 3.45 28.63
CA GLN A 466 -27.31 4.47 29.52
C GLN A 466 -28.68 4.99 29.05
N ARG A 467 -28.85 5.22 27.74
CA ARG A 467 -30.10 5.80 27.21
C ARG A 467 -31.23 4.79 27.05
N ILE A 468 -30.92 3.53 26.74
CA ILE A 468 -31.89 2.52 26.29
C ILE A 468 -31.77 1.21 27.07
N PHE A 469 -30.64 0.48 27.00
CA PHE A 469 -30.60 -0.91 27.49
C PHE A 469 -30.92 -1.02 28.99
N SER A 470 -30.33 -0.16 29.83
CA SER A 470 -30.60 -0.13 31.28
C SER A 470 -32.03 0.24 31.67
N LYS A 471 -32.83 0.81 30.75
CA LYS A 471 -34.26 1.13 30.96
C LYS A 471 -35.18 0.03 30.47
N HIS A 472 -34.66 -0.89 29.67
CA HIS A 472 -35.36 -2.01 29.04
C HIS A 472 -34.58 -3.32 29.20
N PRO A 473 -34.17 -3.71 30.43
CA PRO A 473 -33.38 -4.93 30.66
C PRO A 473 -34.13 -6.21 30.24
N GLU A 474 -35.46 -6.15 30.14
CA GLU A 474 -36.31 -7.23 29.60
C GLU A 474 -36.15 -7.44 28.09
N LEU A 475 -35.73 -6.41 27.34
CA LEU A 475 -35.45 -6.46 25.91
C LEU A 475 -33.94 -6.55 25.63
N PHE A 476 -33.11 -5.96 26.50
CA PHE A 476 -31.66 -5.86 26.35
C PHE A 476 -30.90 -6.33 27.61
N PRO A 477 -30.98 -7.62 27.97
CA PRO A 477 -30.28 -8.18 29.12
C PRO A 477 -28.75 -7.98 29.02
N GLU A 478 -28.11 -7.52 30.10
CA GLU A 478 -26.69 -7.14 30.13
C GLU A 478 -25.75 -8.32 29.82
N GLU A 479 -26.12 -9.54 30.24
CA GLU A 479 -25.39 -10.77 29.92
C GLU A 479 -25.32 -11.06 28.41
N VAL A 480 -26.24 -10.51 27.62
CA VAL A 480 -26.24 -10.60 26.14
C VAL A 480 -25.73 -9.32 25.49
N PHE A 481 -26.21 -8.15 25.93
CA PHE A 481 -25.95 -6.85 25.32
C PHE A 481 -24.86 -6.09 26.10
N ASN A 482 -23.66 -6.66 26.13
CA ASN A 482 -22.48 -6.10 26.77
C ASN A 482 -21.44 -5.58 25.76
N MET A 483 -20.39 -4.94 26.28
CA MET A 483 -19.27 -4.41 25.50
C MET A 483 -18.59 -5.46 24.59
N GLU A 484 -18.58 -6.74 24.98
CA GLU A 484 -17.85 -7.77 24.25
C GLU A 484 -18.64 -8.24 23.03
N THR A 485 -19.94 -8.51 23.19
CA THR A 485 -20.85 -8.83 22.08
C THR A 485 -21.06 -7.63 21.16
N PHE A 486 -21.05 -6.40 21.70
CA PHE A 486 -21.10 -5.17 20.90
C PHE A 486 -19.84 -4.96 20.07
N LYS A 487 -18.64 -5.19 20.63
CA LYS A 487 -17.39 -5.20 19.86
C LYS A 487 -17.34 -6.33 18.84
N TRP A 488 -17.84 -7.53 19.16
CA TRP A 488 -17.98 -8.61 18.20
C TRP A 488 -18.83 -8.16 16.99
N SER A 489 -20.02 -7.64 17.26
CA SER A 489 -20.97 -7.20 16.23
C SER A 489 -20.38 -6.07 15.37
N PHE A 490 -19.79 -5.04 15.98
CA PHE A 490 -19.14 -3.97 15.21
C PHE A 490 -17.96 -4.47 14.37
N GLY A 491 -17.19 -5.46 14.81
CA GLY A 491 -16.13 -6.05 13.98
C GLY A 491 -16.67 -6.88 12.81
N ILE A 492 -17.84 -7.53 12.95
CA ILE A 492 -18.57 -8.11 11.82
C ILE A 492 -18.98 -7.00 10.85
N LEU A 493 -19.64 -5.93 11.32
CA LEU A 493 -20.09 -4.85 10.44
C LEU A 493 -18.91 -4.18 9.71
N LEU A 494 -17.82 -3.87 10.40
CA LEU A 494 -16.63 -3.26 9.80
C LEU A 494 -15.98 -4.11 8.70
N SER A 495 -16.11 -5.43 8.77
CA SER A 495 -15.45 -6.37 7.85
C SER A 495 -16.37 -6.99 6.78
N ARG A 496 -17.69 -6.98 6.98
CA ARG A 496 -18.67 -7.70 6.13
C ARG A 496 -19.86 -6.86 5.66
N LEU A 497 -20.05 -5.64 6.18
CA LEU A 497 -21.16 -4.80 5.78
C LEU A 497 -20.90 -4.19 4.40
N VAL A 498 -21.74 -4.56 3.44
CA VAL A 498 -21.68 -4.13 2.05
C VAL A 498 -22.43 -2.81 1.92
N ARG A 499 -21.82 -1.81 1.27
CA ARG A 499 -22.53 -0.60 0.84
C ARG A 499 -23.10 -0.84 -0.55
N LEU A 500 -24.37 -0.52 -0.76
CA LEU A 500 -25.12 -0.76 -2.00
C LEU A 500 -25.43 0.59 -2.70
N PRO A 501 -24.62 1.03 -3.68
CA PRO A 501 -24.80 2.32 -4.34
C PRO A 501 -26.20 2.52 -4.92
N SER A 502 -26.74 1.51 -5.61
CA SER A 502 -28.07 1.56 -6.21
C SER A 502 -29.23 1.45 -5.20
N MET A 503 -28.94 1.26 -3.91
CA MET A 503 -29.92 1.34 -2.82
C MET A 503 -29.71 2.63 -1.99
N ASP A 504 -29.54 3.77 -2.67
CA ASP A 504 -29.25 5.09 -2.09
C ASP A 504 -28.00 5.12 -1.18
N GLY A 505 -27.05 4.21 -1.45
CA GLY A 505 -25.84 4.05 -0.65
C GLY A 505 -26.05 3.47 0.74
N ARG A 506 -27.21 2.85 1.01
CA ARG A 506 -27.51 2.07 2.22
C ARG A 506 -26.55 0.89 2.38
N VAL A 507 -26.61 0.26 3.56
CA VAL A 507 -25.69 -0.79 3.99
C VAL A 507 -26.42 -2.08 4.38
N ALA A 508 -25.85 -3.22 4.03
CA ALA A 508 -26.44 -4.54 4.28
C ALA A 508 -25.39 -5.60 4.65
N LEU A 509 -25.73 -6.52 5.55
CA LEU A 509 -25.02 -7.80 5.66
C LEU A 509 -25.67 -8.76 4.67
N VAL A 510 -24.88 -9.29 3.74
CA VAL A 510 -25.38 -10.11 2.63
C VAL A 510 -24.77 -11.51 2.74
N PRO A 511 -25.39 -12.43 3.49
CA PRO A 511 -25.03 -13.83 3.54
C PRO A 511 -24.68 -14.41 2.16
N TRP A 512 -23.66 -15.26 2.13
CA TRP A 512 -23.03 -15.81 0.93
C TRP A 512 -22.13 -14.81 0.19
N ALA A 513 -22.66 -13.64 -0.16
CA ALA A 513 -21.88 -12.61 -0.85
C ALA A 513 -20.74 -12.05 0.03
N ASP A 514 -20.94 -12.05 1.36
CA ASP A 514 -19.93 -11.70 2.36
C ASP A 514 -18.78 -12.73 2.51
N MET A 515 -18.81 -13.83 1.75
CA MET A 515 -17.71 -14.80 1.65
C MET A 515 -16.81 -14.55 0.41
N LEU A 516 -17.08 -13.51 -0.38
CA LEU A 516 -16.19 -13.03 -1.43
C LEU A 516 -15.04 -12.20 -0.83
N ASN A 517 -13.79 -12.58 -1.12
CA ASN A 517 -12.62 -11.88 -0.62
C ASN A 517 -12.21 -10.68 -1.49
N HIS A 518 -11.38 -9.81 -0.93
CA HIS A 518 -10.80 -8.69 -1.66
C HIS A 518 -9.67 -9.11 -2.61
N SER A 519 -9.65 -8.55 -3.82
CA SER A 519 -8.42 -8.36 -4.60
C SER A 519 -8.28 -6.92 -5.06
N CYS A 520 -7.04 -6.42 -5.12
CA CYS A 520 -6.71 -5.11 -5.68
C CYS A 520 -6.72 -5.10 -7.22
N ASP A 521 -6.77 -6.28 -7.85
CA ASP A 521 -6.73 -6.47 -9.31
C ASP A 521 -8.12 -6.45 -9.97
N VAL A 522 -9.19 -6.29 -9.19
CA VAL A 522 -10.60 -6.27 -9.66
C VAL A 522 -11.29 -4.98 -9.25
N GLU A 523 -12.19 -4.50 -10.12
CA GLU A 523 -13.00 -3.29 -9.85
C GLU A 523 -14.46 -3.63 -9.51
N THR A 524 -14.90 -4.87 -9.72
CA THR A 524 -16.29 -5.28 -9.44
C THR A 524 -16.63 -5.22 -7.96
N PHE A 525 -17.82 -4.73 -7.66
CA PHE A 525 -18.42 -4.66 -6.33
C PHE A 525 -19.81 -5.30 -6.34
N LEU A 526 -20.36 -5.51 -5.14
CA LEU A 526 -21.76 -5.92 -4.95
C LEU A 526 -22.66 -4.69 -5.03
N ASP A 527 -23.73 -4.75 -5.83
CA ASP A 527 -24.71 -3.66 -5.95
C ASP A 527 -26.15 -4.18 -5.82
N TYR A 528 -27.13 -3.28 -5.85
CA TYR A 528 -28.54 -3.59 -5.70
C TYR A 528 -29.32 -3.43 -7.01
N ASP A 529 -29.94 -4.51 -7.48
CA ASP A 529 -30.79 -4.48 -8.67
C ASP A 529 -32.22 -4.05 -8.29
N LYS A 530 -32.56 -2.79 -8.59
CA LYS A 530 -33.87 -2.19 -8.31
C LYS A 530 -35.04 -2.96 -8.95
N SER A 531 -34.81 -3.68 -10.05
CA SER A 531 -35.88 -4.41 -10.77
C SER A 531 -36.25 -5.73 -10.10
N SER A 532 -35.25 -6.45 -9.56
CA SER A 532 -35.44 -7.73 -8.86
C SER A 532 -35.36 -7.61 -7.33
N GLN A 533 -35.16 -6.38 -6.83
CA GLN A 533 -35.07 -5.99 -5.42
C GLN A 533 -34.01 -6.75 -4.58
N GLY A 534 -33.01 -7.33 -5.23
CA GLY A 534 -31.97 -8.15 -4.61
C GLY A 534 -30.55 -7.61 -4.81
N VAL A 535 -29.61 -8.12 -4.01
CA VAL A 535 -28.17 -7.82 -4.16
C VAL A 535 -27.58 -8.68 -5.25
N VAL A 536 -26.73 -8.11 -6.09
CA VAL A 536 -26.20 -8.72 -7.31
C VAL A 536 -24.69 -8.61 -7.41
N PHE A 537 -24.09 -9.62 -8.03
CA PHE A 537 -22.70 -9.60 -8.50
C PHE A 537 -22.67 -9.93 -10.00
N THR A 538 -21.94 -9.11 -10.76
CA THR A 538 -21.66 -9.38 -12.18
C THR A 538 -20.14 -9.38 -12.38
N THR A 539 -19.62 -10.39 -13.05
CA THR A 539 -18.17 -10.59 -13.22
C THR A 539 -17.55 -9.64 -14.27
N ASP A 540 -16.36 -9.11 -13.98
CA ASP A 540 -15.51 -8.35 -14.93
C ASP A 540 -14.61 -9.25 -15.78
N ARG A 541 -14.40 -10.49 -15.37
CA ARG A 541 -13.57 -11.50 -16.00
C ARG A 541 -14.22 -12.89 -15.99
N SER A 542 -13.69 -13.81 -16.78
CA SER A 542 -14.03 -15.23 -16.67
C SER A 542 -13.28 -15.87 -15.50
N TYR A 543 -13.82 -16.97 -14.97
CA TYR A 543 -13.18 -17.78 -13.93
C TYR A 543 -13.22 -19.27 -14.29
N GLU A 544 -12.11 -19.97 -14.08
CA GLU A 544 -12.00 -21.43 -14.27
C GLU A 544 -12.36 -22.21 -12.98
N PRO A 545 -12.79 -23.48 -13.08
CA PRO A 545 -13.02 -24.32 -11.90
C PRO A 545 -11.78 -24.40 -11.00
N GLY A 546 -11.95 -24.13 -9.70
CA GLY A 546 -10.87 -24.06 -8.73
C GLY A 546 -10.29 -22.66 -8.52
N GLU A 547 -10.64 -21.65 -9.33
CA GLU A 547 -10.27 -20.26 -9.06
C GLU A 547 -11.13 -19.62 -7.98
N GLN A 548 -10.51 -18.83 -7.09
CA GLN A 548 -11.24 -17.96 -6.16
C GLN A 548 -11.83 -16.76 -6.90
N VAL A 549 -13.10 -16.46 -6.61
CA VAL A 549 -13.81 -15.28 -7.08
C VAL A 549 -13.59 -14.14 -6.08
N PHE A 550 -13.23 -12.95 -6.59
CA PHE A 550 -12.88 -11.78 -5.79
C PHE A 550 -13.79 -10.59 -6.08
N ILE A 551 -13.85 -9.65 -5.14
CA ILE A 551 -14.47 -8.34 -5.31
C ILE A 551 -13.54 -7.21 -4.86
N SER A 552 -13.85 -5.99 -5.25
CA SER A 552 -13.26 -4.78 -4.68
C SER A 552 -13.99 -4.42 -3.39
N TYR A 553 -13.26 -4.25 -2.28
CA TYR A 553 -13.80 -3.63 -1.06
C TYR A 553 -13.79 -2.08 -1.18
N GLY A 554 -13.49 -1.56 -2.36
CA GLY A 554 -13.37 -0.13 -2.67
C GLY A 554 -11.94 0.38 -2.62
N GLN A 555 -11.73 1.59 -3.17
CA GLN A 555 -10.44 2.27 -3.19
C GLN A 555 -10.04 2.71 -1.78
N LYS A 556 -9.18 1.91 -1.12
CA LYS A 556 -8.75 2.07 0.27
C LYS A 556 -7.23 1.94 0.38
N SER A 557 -6.62 2.63 1.34
CA SER A 557 -5.21 2.41 1.64
C SER A 557 -4.96 1.09 2.35
N ASN A 558 -3.72 0.60 2.37
CA ASN A 558 -3.36 -0.59 3.13
C ASN A 558 -3.65 -0.43 4.63
N GLY A 559 -3.48 0.79 5.17
CA GLY A 559 -3.87 1.11 6.54
C GLY A 559 -5.39 0.98 6.76
N GLU A 560 -6.21 1.46 5.82
CA GLU A 560 -7.68 1.35 5.91
C GLU A 560 -8.20 -0.09 5.76
N LEU A 561 -7.52 -0.90 4.95
CA LEU A 561 -7.80 -2.33 4.82
C LEU A 561 -7.47 -3.07 6.13
N LEU A 562 -6.32 -2.80 6.74
CA LEU A 562 -5.97 -3.33 8.07
C LEU A 562 -6.96 -2.87 9.15
N LEU A 563 -7.30 -1.58 9.16
CA LEU A 563 -8.19 -0.95 10.14
C LEU A 563 -9.60 -1.55 10.17
N SER A 564 -10.15 -1.95 9.03
CA SER A 564 -11.54 -2.44 8.93
C SER A 564 -11.65 -3.96 8.74
N TYR A 565 -10.74 -4.57 7.98
CA TYR A 565 -10.81 -5.99 7.58
C TYR A 565 -9.72 -6.86 8.20
N GLY A 566 -8.61 -6.27 8.66
CA GLY A 566 -7.55 -7.00 9.37
C GLY A 566 -6.48 -7.66 8.49
N PHE A 567 -6.29 -7.18 7.25
CA PHE A 567 -5.22 -7.65 6.35
C PHE A 567 -4.50 -6.49 5.67
N VAL A 568 -3.29 -6.75 5.15
CA VAL A 568 -2.50 -5.82 4.35
C VAL A 568 -2.19 -6.48 3.00
N PRO A 569 -2.57 -5.88 1.85
CA PRO A 569 -2.14 -6.33 0.53
C PRO A 569 -0.62 -6.39 0.40
N LYS A 570 -0.12 -7.31 -0.44
CA LYS A 570 1.32 -7.43 -0.73
C LYS A 570 1.88 -6.09 -1.23
N GLU A 571 3.09 -5.75 -0.79
CA GLU A 571 3.77 -4.49 -1.12
C GLU A 571 3.69 -4.19 -2.64
N GLY A 572 3.12 -3.04 -2.98
CA GLY A 572 3.02 -2.56 -4.35
C GLY A 572 1.89 -3.16 -5.21
N THR A 573 1.02 -4.02 -4.67
CA THR A 573 -0.16 -4.55 -5.39
C THR A 573 -1.40 -3.65 -5.29
N ASN A 574 -1.53 -2.86 -4.22
CA ASN A 574 -2.67 -1.95 -4.07
C ASN A 574 -2.41 -0.59 -4.78
N PRO A 575 -3.12 -0.25 -5.87
CA PRO A 575 -2.98 1.04 -6.54
C PRO A 575 -3.59 2.20 -5.73
N SER A 576 -4.52 1.88 -4.82
CA SER A 576 -5.16 2.82 -3.90
C SER A 576 -4.40 2.98 -2.58
N ASP A 577 -3.15 2.50 -2.48
CA ASP A 577 -2.36 2.69 -1.27
C ASP A 577 -1.95 4.16 -1.05
N SER A 578 -1.91 4.58 0.22
CA SER A 578 -1.55 5.92 0.65
C SER A 578 -1.16 5.95 2.12
N VAL A 579 -0.19 6.81 2.45
CA VAL A 579 0.23 7.08 3.83
C VAL A 579 -0.14 8.51 4.20
N GLU A 580 -0.60 8.72 5.43
CA GLU A 580 -0.92 10.05 5.96
C GLU A 580 0.36 10.79 6.33
N LEU A 581 0.69 11.87 5.59
CA LEU A 581 1.79 12.76 5.93
C LEU A 581 1.29 13.90 6.82
N SER A 582 1.87 14.02 8.01
CA SER A 582 1.52 15.07 8.97
C SER A 582 2.38 16.33 8.78
N LEU A 583 1.72 17.47 8.61
CA LEU A 583 2.31 18.81 8.54
C LEU A 583 1.78 19.61 9.73
N SER A 584 2.62 20.44 10.36
CA SER A 584 2.19 21.27 11.50
C SER A 584 2.83 22.66 11.54
N ILE A 585 2.01 23.66 11.87
CA ILE A 585 2.46 25.04 12.10
C ILE A 585 2.96 25.15 13.54
N LYS A 586 4.21 25.55 13.73
CA LYS A 586 4.84 25.69 15.05
C LYS A 586 4.29 26.91 15.78
N LYS A 587 4.07 26.81 17.10
CA LYS A 587 3.66 27.94 17.97
C LYS A 587 4.64 29.12 17.99
N SER A 588 5.88 28.90 17.52
CA SER A 588 6.92 29.92 17.36
C SER A 588 6.81 30.72 16.04
N ASP A 589 5.81 30.43 15.19
CA ASP A 589 5.54 31.22 13.98
C ASP A 589 5.06 32.63 14.36
N LYS A 590 5.63 33.66 13.72
CA LYS A 590 5.29 35.07 14.00
C LYS A 590 3.83 35.41 13.72
N CYS A 591 3.18 34.64 12.84
CA CYS A 591 1.78 34.77 12.46
C CYS A 591 0.95 33.57 12.90
N TYR A 592 1.36 32.87 13.97
CA TYR A 592 0.66 31.67 14.43
C TYR A 592 -0.83 31.92 14.70
N ASN A 593 -1.17 33.04 15.35
CA ASN A 593 -2.56 33.35 15.71
C ASN A 593 -3.43 33.62 14.47
N GLU A 594 -2.94 34.41 13.53
CA GLU A 594 -3.62 34.77 12.29
C GLU A 594 -3.79 33.54 11.37
N LYS A 595 -2.75 32.70 11.26
CA LYS A 595 -2.82 31.42 10.55
C LYS A 595 -3.81 30.47 11.23
N MET A 596 -3.83 30.40 12.56
CA MET A 596 -4.79 29.58 13.31
C MET A 596 -6.24 30.06 13.15
N ASP A 597 -6.48 31.37 13.12
CA ASP A 597 -7.82 31.91 12.92
C ASP A 597 -8.30 31.77 11.47
N ALA A 598 -7.38 31.73 10.50
CA ALA A 598 -7.70 31.29 9.12
C ALA A 598 -8.06 29.80 9.07
N LEU A 599 -7.26 28.92 9.70
CA LEU A 599 -7.51 27.47 9.74
C LEU A 599 -8.85 27.11 10.40
N LYS A 600 -9.15 27.69 11.58
CA LYS A 600 -10.40 27.45 12.32
C LYS A 600 -11.66 27.78 11.49
N LYS A 601 -11.62 28.84 10.68
CA LYS A 601 -12.75 29.23 9.80
C LYS A 601 -13.10 28.16 8.77
N HIS A 602 -12.16 27.26 8.45
CA HIS A 602 -12.33 26.16 7.49
C HIS A 602 -12.31 24.76 8.16
N GLY A 603 -12.49 24.71 9.49
CA GLY A 603 -12.53 23.47 10.26
C GLY A 603 -11.17 22.78 10.45
N LEU A 604 -10.07 23.46 10.16
CA LEU A 604 -8.72 22.91 10.24
C LEU A 604 -8.03 23.28 11.56
N SER A 605 -7.09 22.44 12.00
CA SER A 605 -6.24 22.66 13.18
C SER A 605 -4.79 22.97 12.78
N SER A 606 -3.93 23.28 13.77
CA SER A 606 -2.49 23.55 13.56
C SER A 606 -1.71 22.37 12.97
N CYS A 607 -2.26 21.16 13.03
CA CYS A 607 -1.64 19.92 12.59
C CYS A 607 -2.61 19.19 11.66
N GLN A 608 -2.25 18.99 10.41
CA GLN A 608 -3.10 18.33 9.41
C GLN A 608 -2.38 17.13 8.82
N CYS A 609 -3.15 16.09 8.51
CA CYS A 609 -2.68 14.88 7.83
C CYS A 609 -3.23 14.85 6.41
N PHE A 610 -2.38 14.49 5.45
CA PHE A 610 -2.74 14.42 4.05
C PHE A 610 -2.30 13.09 3.43
N PRO A 611 -3.20 12.37 2.71
CA PRO A 611 -2.87 11.09 2.12
C PRO A 611 -1.97 11.25 0.89
N ILE A 612 -0.67 10.98 1.05
CA ILE A 612 0.27 10.93 -0.06
C ILE A 612 0.31 9.53 -0.69
N ARG A 613 0.50 9.47 -2.00
CA ARG A 613 0.50 8.25 -2.82
C ARG A 613 1.82 8.12 -3.57
N ILE A 614 2.13 6.92 -4.08
CA ILE A 614 3.32 6.72 -4.92
C ILE A 614 3.29 7.55 -6.22
N THR A 615 2.09 7.96 -6.65
CA THR A 615 1.82 8.81 -7.82
C THR A 615 1.93 10.31 -7.53
N GLY A 616 1.90 10.76 -6.27
CA GLY A 616 1.94 12.17 -5.90
C GLY A 616 1.20 12.48 -4.60
N TRP A 617 0.94 13.77 -4.36
CA TRP A 617 0.28 14.29 -3.17
C TRP A 617 -0.90 15.21 -3.52
N PRO A 618 -1.90 15.35 -2.62
CA PRO A 618 -3.02 16.27 -2.79
C PRO A 618 -2.59 17.74 -2.96
N VAL A 619 -3.39 18.54 -3.65
CA VAL A 619 -3.16 19.99 -3.80
C VAL A 619 -3.37 20.72 -2.47
N GLU A 620 -4.22 20.15 -1.62
CA GLU A 620 -4.56 20.63 -0.29
C GLU A 620 -3.33 20.58 0.66
N LEU A 621 -2.42 19.61 0.47
CA LEU A 621 -1.12 19.55 1.16
C LEU A 621 -0.20 20.71 0.73
N MET A 622 -0.18 21.08 -0.55
CA MET A 622 0.59 22.24 -1.02
C MET A 622 0.00 23.54 -0.48
N ALA A 623 -1.33 23.67 -0.45
CA ALA A 623 -2.02 24.82 0.14
C ALA A 623 -1.68 25.01 1.62
N PHE A 624 -1.69 23.93 2.42
CA PHE A 624 -1.28 23.97 3.81
C PHE A 624 0.22 24.30 3.97
N ALA A 625 1.09 23.75 3.12
CA ALA A 625 2.51 24.07 3.13
C ALA A 625 2.78 25.55 2.81
N TYR A 626 2.06 26.13 1.84
CA TYR A 626 2.12 27.57 1.56
C TYR A 626 1.70 28.40 2.77
N LEU A 627 0.58 28.06 3.43
CA LEU A 627 0.16 28.75 4.66
C LEU A 627 1.22 28.66 5.77
N ALA A 628 1.78 27.46 5.97
CA ALA A 628 2.77 27.21 7.00
C ALA A 628 4.02 28.08 6.81
N VAL A 629 4.58 28.17 5.59
CA VAL A 629 5.80 28.96 5.33
C VAL A 629 5.57 30.45 5.09
N SER A 630 4.31 30.89 4.89
CA SER A 630 4.04 32.27 4.49
C SER A 630 4.48 33.31 5.52
N PRO A 631 5.15 34.40 5.10
CA PRO A 631 5.60 35.49 5.98
C PRO A 631 4.44 36.45 6.35
N PRO A 632 4.63 37.35 7.34
CA PRO A 632 3.62 38.33 7.75
C PRO A 632 3.11 39.25 6.63
N SER A 633 3.93 39.51 5.61
CA SER A 633 3.56 40.30 4.43
C SER A 633 2.53 39.62 3.52
N MET A 634 2.22 38.34 3.73
CA MET A 634 1.21 37.56 3.00
C MET A 634 -0.04 37.27 3.84
N SER A 635 -0.28 38.04 4.91
CA SER A 635 -1.43 37.85 5.82
C SER A 635 -2.80 37.93 5.13
N GLN A 636 -2.92 38.72 4.06
CA GLN A 636 -4.14 38.82 3.26
C GLN A 636 -4.49 37.51 2.53
N GLN A 637 -3.48 36.66 2.23
CA GLN A 637 -3.65 35.40 1.52
C GLN A 637 -3.92 34.20 2.45
N PHE A 638 -3.74 34.34 3.77
CA PHE A 638 -3.88 33.22 4.71
C PHE A 638 -5.28 32.56 4.65
N ALA A 639 -6.33 33.35 4.46
CA ALA A 639 -7.70 32.84 4.33
C ALA A 639 -7.88 31.99 3.05
N GLU A 640 -7.33 32.42 1.91
CA GLU A 640 -7.37 31.66 0.66
C GLU A 640 -6.57 30.35 0.77
N MET A 641 -5.38 30.39 1.38
CA MET A 641 -4.55 29.20 1.60
C MET A 641 -5.23 28.21 2.56
N ALA A 642 -5.84 28.68 3.65
CA ALA A 642 -6.60 27.83 4.57
C ALA A 642 -7.86 27.23 3.94
N ALA A 643 -8.56 27.99 3.08
CA ALA A 643 -9.68 27.49 2.30
C ALA A 643 -9.25 26.40 1.30
N ALA A 644 -8.15 26.62 0.57
CA ALA A 644 -7.61 25.67 -0.39
C ALA A 644 -6.95 24.44 0.27
N ALA A 645 -6.54 24.54 1.54
CA ALA A 645 -6.10 23.41 2.35
C ALA A 645 -7.27 22.55 2.88
N SER A 646 -8.51 23.05 2.80
CA SER A 646 -9.71 22.34 3.27
C SER A 646 -10.43 21.63 2.13
N ASN A 647 -10.64 20.33 2.28
CA ASN A 647 -11.38 19.46 1.34
C ASN A 647 -12.90 19.80 1.21
N THR A 648 -13.38 20.90 1.81
CA THR A 648 -14.81 21.25 1.86
C THR A 648 -15.30 22.16 0.73
N SER A 649 -14.42 22.69 -0.12
CA SER A 649 -14.84 23.56 -1.24
C SER A 649 -15.05 22.78 -2.54
N ASN A 650 -16.24 22.92 -3.17
CA ASN A 650 -16.56 22.31 -4.46
C ASN A 650 -15.74 22.86 -5.63
N ALA A 651 -15.04 23.98 -5.44
CA ALA A 651 -14.13 24.57 -6.42
C ALA A 651 -12.68 24.30 -5.99
N LYS A 652 -12.12 23.16 -6.43
CA LYS A 652 -10.71 22.82 -6.23
C LYS A 652 -9.80 23.84 -6.93
N LYS A 653 -9.41 24.87 -6.20
CA LYS A 653 -8.58 25.96 -6.71
C LYS A 653 -7.11 25.62 -6.50
N GLU A 654 -6.42 25.22 -7.57
CA GLU A 654 -4.96 25.03 -7.54
C GLU A 654 -4.28 26.40 -7.34
N ILE A 655 -3.96 26.72 -6.08
CA ILE A 655 -3.22 27.92 -5.73
C ILE A 655 -1.72 27.71 -5.93
N ARG A 656 -1.02 28.72 -6.45
CA ARG A 656 0.43 28.73 -6.62
C ARG A 656 1.02 30.04 -6.14
N TYR A 657 2.09 29.95 -5.35
CA TYR A 657 2.83 31.10 -4.85
C TYR A 657 4.33 30.93 -5.13
N PRO A 658 4.81 31.24 -6.35
CA PRO A 658 6.18 30.92 -6.77
C PRO A 658 7.27 31.45 -5.84
N LYS A 659 7.05 32.63 -5.23
CA LYS A 659 7.99 33.27 -4.28
C LYS A 659 8.26 32.47 -3.00
N ILE A 660 7.39 31.53 -2.64
CA ILE A 660 7.50 30.68 -1.44
C ILE A 660 7.37 29.18 -1.77
N GLU A 661 7.38 28.81 -3.06
CA GLU A 661 7.20 27.42 -3.50
C GLU A 661 8.37 26.53 -3.09
N GLU A 662 9.61 27.04 -3.16
CA GLU A 662 10.78 26.31 -2.68
C GLU A 662 10.68 26.02 -1.17
N GLN A 663 10.26 27.03 -0.39
CA GLN A 663 10.09 26.92 1.06
C GLN A 663 8.99 25.92 1.42
N ALA A 664 7.86 25.96 0.70
CA ALA A 664 6.76 25.01 0.89
C ALA A 664 7.18 23.56 0.54
N LEU A 665 7.92 23.36 -0.56
CA LEU A 665 8.45 22.04 -0.94
C LEU A 665 9.50 21.53 0.06
N GLN A 666 10.36 22.40 0.61
CA GLN A 666 11.31 22.05 1.66
C GLN A 666 10.57 21.66 2.96
N PHE A 667 9.54 22.41 3.36
CA PHE A 667 8.72 22.09 4.53
C PHE A 667 8.04 20.71 4.42
N ILE A 668 7.52 20.35 3.23
CA ILE A 668 6.97 19.02 2.97
C ILE A 668 8.07 17.95 3.04
N LEU A 669 9.26 18.23 2.50
CA LEU A 669 10.41 17.31 2.54
C LEU A 669 10.83 17.02 3.98
N ASP A 670 10.95 18.05 4.83
CA ASP A 670 11.33 17.90 6.24
C ASP A 670 10.32 17.01 7.00
N SER A 671 9.02 17.17 6.74
CA SER A 671 7.96 16.28 7.25
C SER A 671 8.10 14.84 6.73
N CYS A 672 8.45 14.66 5.45
CA CYS A 672 8.70 13.32 4.88
C CYS A 672 9.90 12.65 5.56
N GLU A 673 11.00 13.35 5.76
CA GLU A 673 12.23 12.81 6.36
C GLU A 673 12.05 12.46 7.84
N SER A 674 11.36 13.33 8.59
CA SER A 674 10.94 13.06 9.96
C SER A 674 10.09 11.79 10.05
N SER A 675 9.19 11.58 9.08
CA SER A 675 8.34 10.39 9.01
C SER A 675 9.15 9.13 8.66
N ILE A 676 9.97 9.18 7.60
CA ILE A 676 10.86 8.07 7.18
C ILE A 676 11.74 7.58 8.33
N SER A 677 12.26 8.49 9.16
CA SER A 677 13.05 8.15 10.34
C SER A 677 12.27 7.26 11.32
N LYS A 678 11.00 7.56 11.58
CA LYS A 678 10.13 6.75 12.48
C LYS A 678 9.92 5.34 11.93
N TYR A 679 9.51 5.21 10.67
CA TYR A 679 9.32 3.90 10.03
C TYR A 679 10.62 3.09 9.97
N THR A 680 11.76 3.74 9.73
CA THR A 680 13.06 3.06 9.67
C THR A 680 13.47 2.53 11.05
N LYS A 681 13.34 3.35 12.11
CA LYS A 681 13.59 2.93 13.49
C LYS A 681 12.70 1.75 13.90
N PHE A 682 11.40 1.82 13.58
CA PHE A 682 10.45 0.74 13.87
C PHE A 682 10.86 -0.57 13.16
N LEU A 683 11.14 -0.53 11.86
CA LEU A 683 11.47 -1.72 11.08
C LEU A 683 12.81 -2.34 11.53
N GLN A 684 13.82 -1.52 11.88
CA GLN A 684 15.08 -2.01 12.47
C GLN A 684 14.85 -2.68 13.84
N GLY A 685 14.04 -2.07 14.71
CA GLY A 685 13.69 -2.67 16.01
C GLY A 685 12.81 -3.93 15.90
N SER A 686 12.09 -4.11 14.78
CA SER A 686 11.21 -5.26 14.56
C SER A 686 11.96 -6.61 14.51
N GLU A 687 13.25 -6.61 14.13
CA GLU A 687 14.06 -7.82 14.06
C GLU A 687 14.46 -8.37 15.45
N SER A 688 14.57 -7.52 16.48
CA SER A 688 15.03 -7.91 17.83
C SER A 688 13.91 -8.20 18.84
N LEU A 689 12.65 -8.13 18.43
CA LEU A 689 11.48 -7.94 19.31
C LEU A 689 10.91 -9.22 19.98
N ASP A 690 11.58 -10.37 19.87
CA ASP A 690 10.98 -11.72 20.04
C ASP A 690 11.44 -12.54 21.28
N LEU A 691 12.11 -11.94 22.26
CA LEU A 691 12.79 -12.70 23.33
C LEU A 691 11.94 -13.10 24.57
N ASP A 692 10.67 -12.69 24.70
CA ASP A 692 9.83 -12.97 25.89
C ASP A 692 8.39 -13.46 25.56
N VAL A 693 8.21 -14.77 25.40
CA VAL A 693 6.89 -15.45 25.36
C VAL A 693 6.97 -16.89 25.91
N THR A 694 6.07 -17.26 26.83
CA THR A 694 5.99 -18.60 27.45
C THR A 694 4.84 -19.49 26.93
N SER A 695 4.03 -19.02 25.97
CA SER A 695 2.85 -19.74 25.44
C SER A 695 2.77 -19.76 23.90
N PRO A 696 2.70 -20.94 23.23
CA PRO A 696 2.65 -21.05 21.78
C PRO A 696 1.46 -20.34 21.10
N LYS A 697 0.27 -20.35 21.72
CA LYS A 697 -0.91 -19.67 21.13
C LYS A 697 -0.74 -18.15 21.11
N GLN A 698 -0.16 -17.58 22.18
CA GLN A 698 0.14 -16.15 22.23
C GLN A 698 1.27 -15.77 21.28
N LEU A 699 2.27 -16.64 21.10
CA LEU A 699 3.35 -16.47 20.14
C LEU A 699 2.78 -16.33 18.72
N ASN A 700 1.91 -17.25 18.28
CA ASN A 700 1.31 -17.21 16.95
C ASN A 700 0.55 -15.91 16.67
N ARG A 701 -0.31 -15.43 17.60
CA ARG A 701 -1.02 -14.15 17.41
C ARG A 701 -0.05 -12.97 17.40
N ARG A 702 0.96 -12.92 18.29
CA ARG A 702 1.96 -11.84 18.30
C ARG A 702 2.75 -11.78 17.00
N VAL A 703 3.20 -12.92 16.48
CA VAL A 703 3.91 -13.01 15.19
C VAL A 703 3.02 -12.54 14.04
N PHE A 704 1.74 -12.94 14.01
CA PHE A 704 0.80 -12.49 12.98
C PHE A 704 0.55 -10.97 13.02
N LEU A 705 0.29 -10.38 14.19
CA LEU A 705 0.09 -8.93 14.31
C LEU A 705 1.37 -8.15 13.94
N LYS A 706 2.54 -8.66 14.37
CA LYS A 706 3.85 -8.10 14.01
C LYS A 706 4.05 -8.11 12.49
N GLN A 707 3.70 -9.20 11.80
CA GLN A 707 3.82 -9.31 10.35
C GLN A 707 2.93 -8.27 9.64
N LEU A 708 1.65 -8.17 10.00
CA LEU A 708 0.73 -7.16 9.44
C LEU A 708 1.26 -5.73 9.61
N ALA A 709 1.84 -5.41 10.78
CA ALA A 709 2.43 -4.12 11.05
C ALA A 709 3.73 -3.85 10.26
N VAL A 710 4.58 -4.86 10.08
CA VAL A 710 5.79 -4.78 9.24
C VAL A 710 5.43 -4.58 7.77
N ASP A 711 4.43 -5.30 7.26
CA ASP A 711 3.96 -5.19 5.87
C ASP A 711 3.38 -3.79 5.60
N LEU A 712 2.54 -3.28 6.51
CA LEU A 712 2.00 -1.92 6.40
C LEU A 712 3.11 -0.87 6.44
N CYS A 713 3.95 -0.88 7.49
CA CYS A 713 5.04 0.08 7.65
C CYS A 713 6.04 0.04 6.49
N THR A 714 6.22 -1.12 5.85
CA THR A 714 7.07 -1.24 4.65
C THR A 714 6.44 -0.54 3.45
N SER A 715 5.15 -0.76 3.19
CA SER A 715 4.40 -0.10 2.10
C SER A 715 4.33 1.43 2.30
N GLU A 716 3.98 1.88 3.49
CA GLU A 716 3.91 3.31 3.85
C GLU A 716 5.28 3.99 3.70
N ARG A 717 6.36 3.35 4.15
CA ARG A 717 7.74 3.85 3.98
C ARG A 717 8.16 3.92 2.51
N ARG A 718 7.73 2.99 1.65
CA ARG A 718 7.99 3.04 0.19
C ARG A 718 7.35 4.29 -0.45
N ILE A 719 6.14 4.65 -0.05
CA ILE A 719 5.45 5.86 -0.54
C ILE A 719 6.17 7.13 -0.07
N LEU A 720 6.60 7.17 1.19
CA LEU A 720 7.40 8.28 1.73
C LEU A 720 8.74 8.46 0.99
N PHE A 721 9.49 7.39 0.75
CA PHE A 721 10.74 7.46 -0.02
C PHE A 721 10.53 7.96 -1.46
N ARG A 722 9.45 7.54 -2.14
CA ARG A 722 9.14 8.07 -3.48
C ARG A 722 8.84 9.57 -3.42
N SER A 723 8.09 10.01 -2.42
CA SER A 723 7.77 11.43 -2.22
C SER A 723 9.02 12.26 -1.91
N GLN A 724 9.88 11.78 -1.01
CA GLN A 724 11.18 12.38 -0.69
C GLN A 724 12.06 12.54 -1.95
N TYR A 725 12.15 11.51 -2.80
CA TYR A 725 12.89 11.58 -4.06
C TYR A 725 12.32 12.66 -5.01
N ILE A 726 11.00 12.71 -5.18
CA ILE A 726 10.35 13.71 -6.06
C ILE A 726 10.61 15.13 -5.55
N LEU A 727 10.47 15.35 -4.24
CA LEU A 727 10.71 16.65 -3.58
C LEU A 727 12.17 17.09 -3.70
N ARG A 728 13.13 16.22 -3.34
CA ARG A 728 14.57 16.49 -3.48
C ARG A 728 14.96 16.82 -4.92
N ARG A 729 14.38 16.14 -5.92
CA ARG A 729 14.59 16.47 -7.34
C ARG A 729 14.03 17.85 -7.67
N ARG A 730 12.76 18.15 -7.35
CA ARG A 730 12.14 19.48 -7.60
C ARG A 730 12.95 20.63 -6.97
N LEU A 731 13.38 20.48 -5.72
CA LEU A 731 14.19 21.49 -5.01
C LEU A 731 15.56 21.70 -5.67
N ARG A 732 16.20 20.62 -6.14
CA ARG A 732 17.44 20.71 -6.94
C ARG A 732 17.20 21.45 -8.26
N ASP A 733 16.12 21.11 -8.96
CA ASP A 733 15.75 21.74 -10.23
C ASP A 733 15.62 23.26 -10.05
N MET A 734 14.85 23.71 -9.04
CA MET A 734 14.66 25.13 -8.70
C MET A 734 15.98 25.86 -8.38
N ARG A 735 16.74 25.36 -7.39
CA ARG A 735 18.03 25.95 -6.97
C ARG A 735 19.05 26.01 -8.12
N SER A 736 19.04 25.02 -9.01
CA SER A 736 19.92 25.00 -10.19
C SER A 736 19.52 26.04 -11.25
N GLY A 737 18.21 26.32 -11.39
CA GLY A 737 17.69 27.38 -12.25
C GLY A 737 18.09 28.78 -11.74
N GLU A 738 17.98 29.01 -10.43
CA GLU A 738 18.41 30.25 -9.79
C GLU A 738 19.92 30.48 -9.93
N LEU A 739 20.74 29.45 -9.75
CA LEU A 739 22.19 29.50 -10.00
C LEU A 739 22.52 29.85 -11.46
N LYS A 740 21.75 29.37 -12.43
CA LYS A 740 21.91 29.76 -13.84
C LYS A 740 21.50 31.22 -14.06
N ALA A 741 20.37 31.65 -13.49
CA ALA A 741 19.91 33.04 -13.59
C ALA A 741 20.90 34.05 -12.97
N LEU A 742 21.45 33.74 -11.80
CA LEU A 742 22.48 34.55 -11.14
C LEU A 742 23.76 34.67 -11.99
N ARG A 743 24.25 33.56 -12.57
CA ARG A 743 25.42 33.59 -13.48
C ARG A 743 25.17 34.45 -14.72
N ILE A 744 23.95 34.40 -15.29
CA ILE A 744 23.56 35.28 -16.40
C ILE A 744 23.54 36.74 -15.94
N PHE A 745 22.97 37.03 -14.77
CA PHE A 745 22.86 38.39 -14.23
C PHE A 745 24.23 38.99 -13.90
N ASP A 746 25.16 38.22 -13.32
CA ASP A 746 26.55 38.64 -13.09
C ASP A 746 27.34 38.78 -14.40
N GLY A 747 27.05 37.94 -15.41
CA GLY A 747 27.60 38.09 -16.76
C GLY A 747 27.17 39.40 -17.42
N VAL A 748 25.88 39.74 -17.35
CA VAL A 748 25.33 41.02 -17.81
C VAL A 748 25.91 42.18 -17.00
N ARG A 749 26.03 42.05 -15.67
CA ARG A 749 26.63 43.07 -14.79
C ARG A 749 28.12 43.30 -15.05
N LYS A 750 28.85 42.29 -15.55
CA LYS A 750 30.23 42.41 -16.07
C LYS A 750 30.31 42.93 -17.51
N LEU A 751 29.20 42.98 -18.24
CA LEU A 751 29.11 43.60 -19.56
C LEU A 751 28.82 45.11 -19.47
N PHE A 752 28.20 45.54 -18.37
CA PHE A 752 27.89 46.94 -18.03
C PHE A 752 28.88 47.58 -17.03
N LYS A 753 30.01 46.92 -16.77
CA LYS A 753 31.15 47.42 -16.00
C LYS A 753 32.41 47.38 -16.87
#